data_AF-A0A8T7I2C1-F1
#
_entry.id   AF-A0A8T7I2C1-F1
#
_cell.length_a   1.000
_cell.length_b   1.000
_cell.length_c   1.000
_cell.angle_alpha   90.00
_cell.angle_beta   90.00
_cell.angle_gamma   90.00
#
_symmetry.space_group_name_H-M   'P 1'
#
loop_
_entity.id
_entity.type
_entity.pdbx_description
1 polymer ?
#
loop_
_entity_poly.entity_id
_entity_poly.type
_entity_poly.pdbx_seq_one_letter_code
_entity_poly.pdbx_strand_id
1 'polypeptide(L)'
;MIIRAILCLLAAVMISAVSAKIIDAEELFTNSSVGAMEINSNGRYVINRLREDEYSILEIYDTETKQRKEIARYDTSEKSRLGMYGWLTENKILYYAVIDGEVERFIVTIKYIKNELKHDTEQIKAQGVIVGHHFDAAGKIWFLAKVKDEVLLLKVTEEQLITNKAGEGDRYESDLDDAIAFLIDETDQPAIALVYDDRKLFVHRFDRSRKQWVEMKQVDDDDDAFEIVGTLANGKAVIISNLDRDKAVVREYDFFTGEYGDVLFENPKYDVRSATVRNGELYSVSYVDHGDIVRQFINNEAKKVDEFVASLFPGKRHNSAFNSDATKIISYVYASDDPGAFYLIDRKAGKKTLLRYGYPKLSDEKFQRTTAYSVKNNNGDDIEYFFTPGNPQYNEGVLLVMPHGGPIGVSEINLFSKEVSFFSDRGYNVLRVNFTGSYGYGREFMEKGRGQFGKQIEKDITFAVRDLEKRVSFKQKCAMGASYGGYSSIMLANYHPKEYQCVVAKYGVYDLGLLFSDHNYNQIKSNQESVEYVVGKYDESLLDVSPVYIADKLKAPVLLVAGADDYVATVEHTNRMKYMLERLEKPHDVLIYRETGHGHSSWSWERHEMYYVDDFIRTQLGLTEVGTKEQKATAAMKIADSFSFEDRVADDHKKALAFLHKAAKNDSPRAFFNLGARYFGGSGVTKNENKAIEYFKQASKLGYGSASFKLYQILSATDRTEEEQRQALQYLMAGVEQNYDKAIKRSTEIHCALETKDFSLSQCIDSLVLDMKNDSDKDIKFIAVASSLINSTKKLNQASVFKLLAEKVNFIRQPTLTVAKPEVEIKSRVARSFPKEGEVPSMLAQIGNKIKISFELKMPKGEKLTFFPLKVDWRIKQEGQSRSLFSSYKVYSNDSQYSLSYALVNQEELIAGDYELVMTDMSGKVVLSQNFTIAPVPVAETAAK
;
A
#
# COMPACT_ATOMS: atom_id res chain seq x y z
N MET A 1 -8.38 39.31 45.32
CA MET A 1 -8.76 39.28 43.89
C MET A 1 -7.55 39.06 42.98
N ILE A 2 -6.45 39.82 43.19
CA ILE A 2 -5.19 39.69 42.44
C ILE A 2 -4.53 38.30 42.59
N ILE A 3 -4.57 37.69 43.79
CA ILE A 3 -4.03 36.33 44.01
C ILE A 3 -4.84 35.25 43.26
N ARG A 4 -6.16 35.40 43.13
CA ARG A 4 -7.01 34.51 42.31
C ARG A 4 -6.76 34.69 40.82
N ALA A 5 -6.46 35.91 40.37
CA ALA A 5 -6.09 36.18 38.98
C ALA A 5 -4.70 35.59 38.63
N ILE A 6 -3.74 35.63 39.57
CA ILE A 6 -2.40 35.04 39.40
C ILE A 6 -2.46 33.49 39.43
N LEU A 7 -3.30 32.90 40.29
CA LEU A 7 -3.55 31.45 40.31
C LEU A 7 -4.31 30.96 39.08
N CYS A 8 -5.25 31.74 38.53
CA CYS A 8 -5.88 31.41 37.24
C CYS A 8 -4.95 31.61 36.05
N LEU A 9 -4.01 32.56 36.09
CA LEU A 9 -2.95 32.69 35.08
C LEU A 9 -1.91 31.55 35.18
N LEU A 10 -1.53 31.11 36.38
CA LEU A 10 -0.66 29.96 36.59
C LEU A 10 -1.37 28.63 36.22
N ALA A 11 -2.68 28.53 36.44
CA ALA A 11 -3.48 27.40 35.96
C ALA A 11 -3.72 27.45 34.44
N ALA A 12 -3.81 28.63 33.82
CA ALA A 12 -3.87 28.79 32.38
C ALA A 12 -2.52 28.56 31.68
N VAL A 13 -1.40 28.78 32.37
CA VAL A 13 -0.04 28.43 31.90
C VAL A 13 0.28 26.93 32.11
N MET A 14 -0.46 26.25 32.99
CA MET A 14 -0.34 24.79 33.22
C MET A 14 -1.30 23.95 32.37
N ILE A 15 -2.16 24.57 31.55
CA ILE A 15 -3.03 23.90 30.57
C ILE A 15 -2.57 24.28 29.16
N SER A 16 -1.47 23.65 28.76
CA SER A 16 -1.11 23.25 27.38
C SER A 16 0.39 23.00 27.29
N ALA A 17 0.91 22.14 28.17
CA ALA A 17 1.91 21.19 27.68
C ALA A 17 1.15 20.28 26.69
N VAL A 18 0.86 20.78 25.49
CA VAL A 18 0.58 19.94 24.35
C VAL A 18 1.80 19.04 24.30
N SER A 19 1.64 17.78 24.69
CA SER A 19 2.70 16.79 24.51
C SER A 19 3.17 16.97 23.09
N ALA A 20 4.44 17.31 22.94
CA ALA A 20 5.07 17.56 21.67
C ALA A 20 4.78 16.37 20.74
N LYS A 21 3.87 16.57 19.77
CA LYS A 21 3.43 15.54 18.83
C LYS A 21 4.33 15.67 17.61
N ILE A 22 5.04 14.59 17.28
CA ILE A 22 5.72 14.47 15.98
C ILE A 22 4.72 13.95 14.95
N ILE A 23 4.99 14.12 13.66
CA ILE A 23 4.18 13.57 12.59
C ILE A 23 4.29 12.04 12.63
N ASP A 24 3.14 11.37 12.59
CA ASP A 24 3.09 9.91 12.61
C ASP A 24 3.63 9.35 11.27
N ALA A 25 4.54 8.38 11.35
CA ALA A 25 5.05 7.73 10.15
C ALA A 25 3.95 6.97 9.41
N GLU A 26 2.94 6.44 10.12
CA GLU A 26 1.76 5.80 9.52
C GLU A 26 0.94 6.75 8.66
N GLU A 27 0.95 8.06 8.98
CA GLU A 27 0.27 9.07 8.18
C GLU A 27 1.17 9.59 7.05
N LEU A 28 2.46 9.78 7.35
CA LEU A 28 3.45 10.34 6.42
C LEU A 28 3.81 9.39 5.27
N PHE A 29 4.04 8.12 5.57
CA PHE A 29 4.39 7.09 4.58
C PHE A 29 3.13 6.44 4.02
N THR A 30 2.36 7.23 3.29
CA THR A 30 1.14 6.82 2.58
C THR A 30 1.17 7.29 1.13
N ASN A 31 0.32 6.72 0.27
CA ASN A 31 0.15 7.24 -1.08
C ASN A 31 -0.70 8.52 -1.05
N SER A 32 -0.51 9.41 -2.03
CA SER A 32 -1.47 10.50 -2.22
C SER A 32 -2.86 9.91 -2.49
N SER A 33 -3.89 10.47 -1.85
CA SER A 33 -5.26 10.01 -2.02
C SER A 33 -5.86 10.40 -3.37
N VAL A 34 -5.17 11.24 -4.17
CA VAL A 34 -5.68 11.77 -5.43
C VAL A 34 -4.62 11.66 -6.53
N GLY A 35 -5.01 11.07 -7.67
CA GLY A 35 -4.23 11.09 -8.92
C GLY A 35 -4.38 12.42 -9.68
N ALA A 36 -3.95 12.45 -10.94
CA ALA A 36 -4.07 13.65 -11.78
C ALA A 36 -5.56 14.05 -11.98
N MET A 37 -5.91 15.32 -11.78
CA MET A 37 -7.26 15.78 -12.11
C MET A 37 -7.27 16.36 -13.53
N GLU A 38 -8.29 16.01 -14.32
CA GLU A 38 -8.50 16.58 -15.65
C GLU A 38 -9.84 17.28 -15.73
N ILE A 39 -9.86 18.43 -16.40
CA ILE A 39 -11.08 19.19 -16.66
C ILE A 39 -11.46 19.06 -18.14
N ASN A 40 -12.73 18.86 -18.42
CA ASN A 40 -13.22 18.80 -19.81
C ASN A 40 -13.16 20.19 -20.49
N SER A 41 -13.28 20.22 -21.82
CA SER A 41 -13.04 21.42 -22.62
C SER A 41 -14.02 22.58 -22.31
N ASN A 42 -15.26 22.31 -21.93
CA ASN A 42 -16.22 23.35 -21.51
C ASN A 42 -16.08 23.78 -20.04
N GLY A 43 -15.29 23.06 -19.22
CA GLY A 43 -15.03 23.41 -17.83
C GLY A 43 -16.08 22.96 -16.81
N ARG A 44 -17.10 22.21 -17.22
CA ARG A 44 -18.18 21.75 -16.35
C ARG A 44 -17.82 20.53 -15.52
N TYR A 45 -17.02 19.61 -16.06
CA TYR A 45 -16.72 18.35 -15.41
C TYR A 45 -15.24 18.19 -15.14
N VAL A 46 -14.93 17.66 -13.96
CA VAL A 46 -13.59 17.24 -13.57
C VAL A 46 -13.61 15.74 -13.34
N ILE A 47 -12.70 15.02 -13.97
CA ILE A 47 -12.47 13.60 -13.67
C ILE A 47 -11.22 13.47 -12.80
N ASN A 48 -11.28 12.57 -11.83
CA ASN A 48 -10.14 12.29 -10.98
C ASN A 48 -10.13 10.83 -10.51
N ARG A 49 -8.92 10.31 -10.30
CA ARG A 49 -8.70 9.06 -9.58
C ARG A 49 -8.48 9.33 -8.10
N LEU A 50 -9.18 8.60 -7.24
CA LEU A 50 -8.91 8.51 -5.81
C LEU A 50 -8.21 7.20 -5.52
N ARG A 51 -7.26 7.22 -4.59
CA ARG A 51 -6.55 6.04 -4.12
C ARG A 51 -6.74 5.89 -2.61
N GLU A 52 -7.40 4.83 -2.22
CA GLU A 52 -7.51 4.36 -0.84
C GLU A 52 -6.59 3.13 -0.66
N ASP A 53 -6.46 2.67 0.58
CA ASP A 53 -5.52 1.59 0.92
C ASP A 53 -5.87 0.26 0.21
N GLU A 54 -7.17 -0.03 0.03
CA GLU A 54 -7.64 -1.29 -0.56
C GLU A 54 -8.25 -1.11 -1.97
N TYR A 55 -8.55 0.12 -2.39
CA TYR A 55 -9.21 0.34 -3.67
C TYR A 55 -8.86 1.69 -4.31
N SER A 56 -8.96 1.77 -5.63
CA SER A 56 -8.95 3.02 -6.38
C SER A 56 -10.34 3.31 -6.95
N ILE A 57 -10.76 4.57 -6.91
CA ILE A 57 -12.04 5.04 -7.46
C ILE A 57 -11.77 6.00 -8.61
N LEU A 58 -12.52 5.88 -9.70
CA LEU A 58 -12.63 6.91 -10.73
C LEU A 58 -13.91 7.70 -10.47
N GLU A 59 -13.81 9.02 -10.32
CA GLU A 59 -14.93 9.90 -9.97
C GLU A 59 -15.04 11.07 -10.96
N ILE A 60 -16.28 11.51 -11.22
CA ILE A 60 -16.59 12.81 -11.85
C ILE A 60 -17.10 13.78 -10.79
N TYR A 61 -16.63 15.02 -10.87
CA TYR A 61 -17.13 16.17 -10.14
C TYR A 61 -17.71 17.21 -11.12
N ASP A 62 -18.98 17.59 -10.93
CA ASP A 62 -19.61 18.69 -11.66
C ASP A 62 -19.33 20.03 -10.95
N THR A 63 -18.69 20.96 -11.65
CA THR A 63 -18.22 22.24 -11.09
C THR A 63 -19.34 23.23 -10.81
N GLU A 64 -20.52 23.06 -11.41
CA GLU A 64 -21.68 23.93 -11.24
C GLU A 64 -22.58 23.43 -10.10
N THR A 65 -22.96 22.15 -10.13
CA THR A 65 -23.87 21.55 -9.14
C THR A 65 -23.15 21.03 -7.90
N LYS A 66 -21.82 20.88 -7.98
CA LYS A 66 -20.95 20.26 -6.97
C LYS A 66 -21.26 18.79 -6.69
N GLN A 67 -22.06 18.14 -7.55
CA GLN A 67 -22.32 16.71 -7.44
C GLN A 67 -21.06 15.92 -7.77
N ARG A 68 -20.89 14.81 -7.06
CA ARG A 68 -19.84 13.82 -7.29
C ARG A 68 -20.47 12.51 -7.70
N LYS A 69 -19.87 11.80 -8.65
CA LYS A 69 -20.33 10.49 -9.08
C LYS A 69 -19.14 9.56 -9.28
N GLU A 70 -19.11 8.49 -8.50
CA GLU A 70 -18.23 7.33 -8.73
C GLU A 70 -18.62 6.68 -10.07
N ILE A 71 -17.64 6.54 -10.96
CA ILE A 71 -17.75 5.87 -12.26
C ILE A 71 -17.40 4.39 -12.11
N ALA A 72 -16.29 4.12 -11.41
CA ALA A 72 -15.73 2.79 -11.29
C ALA A 72 -14.88 2.67 -10.01
N ARG A 73 -14.79 1.44 -9.50
CA ARG A 73 -14.01 1.07 -8.33
C ARG A 73 -13.31 -0.24 -8.59
N TYR A 74 -12.02 -0.27 -8.32
CA TYR A 74 -11.18 -1.45 -8.44
C TYR A 74 -10.33 -1.60 -7.19
N ASP A 75 -9.90 -2.81 -6.89
CA ASP A 75 -8.88 -3.09 -5.87
C ASP A 75 -7.56 -2.35 -6.22
N THR A 76 -6.63 -2.31 -5.29
CA THR A 76 -5.25 -1.88 -5.50
C THR A 76 -4.29 -3.04 -5.78
N SER A 77 -4.78 -4.28 -5.79
CA SER A 77 -3.99 -5.46 -6.16
C SER A 77 -3.48 -5.42 -7.61
N GLU A 78 -2.37 -6.12 -7.88
CA GLU A 78 -1.79 -6.18 -9.24
C GLU A 78 -2.75 -6.79 -10.26
N LYS A 79 -3.64 -7.68 -9.82
CA LYS A 79 -4.63 -8.35 -10.66
C LYS A 79 -5.76 -7.43 -11.08
N SER A 80 -6.10 -6.40 -10.30
CA SER A 80 -7.19 -5.50 -10.61
C SER A 80 -6.85 -4.07 -10.23
N ARG A 81 -6.66 -3.17 -11.20
CA ARG A 81 -6.30 -1.76 -10.93
C ARG A 81 -6.76 -0.80 -12.01
N LEU A 82 -7.09 0.44 -11.63
CA LEU A 82 -7.32 1.52 -12.59
C LEU A 82 -6.02 1.90 -13.33
N GLY A 83 -6.15 2.15 -14.63
CA GLY A 83 -5.10 2.63 -15.52
C GLY A 83 -5.28 4.11 -15.89
N MET A 84 -4.92 4.44 -17.13
CA MET A 84 -5.06 5.78 -17.72
C MET A 84 -6.54 6.14 -17.92
N TYR A 85 -6.85 7.43 -17.94
CA TYR A 85 -8.14 7.98 -18.34
C TYR A 85 -7.96 9.30 -19.06
N GLY A 86 -8.98 9.75 -19.79
CA GLY A 86 -8.99 11.04 -20.46
C GLY A 86 -10.34 11.37 -21.09
N TRP A 87 -10.53 12.63 -21.44
CA TRP A 87 -11.74 13.11 -22.12
C TRP A 87 -11.70 12.80 -23.62
N LEU A 88 -12.75 12.17 -24.15
CA LEU A 88 -12.95 11.97 -25.59
C LEU A 88 -13.81 13.08 -26.20
N THR A 89 -14.79 13.57 -25.44
CA THR A 89 -15.69 14.68 -25.78
C THR A 89 -16.08 15.43 -24.51
N GLU A 90 -16.95 16.45 -24.63
CA GLU A 90 -17.49 17.19 -23.49
C GLU A 90 -18.25 16.33 -22.45
N ASN A 91 -18.73 15.15 -22.85
CA ASN A 91 -19.52 14.26 -22.00
C ASN A 91 -19.09 12.80 -22.09
N LYS A 92 -17.96 12.48 -22.74
CA LYS A 92 -17.44 11.11 -22.84
C LYS A 92 -16.01 11.02 -22.33
N ILE A 93 -15.75 9.95 -21.58
CA ILE A 93 -14.45 9.64 -20.98
C ILE A 93 -14.00 8.27 -21.48
N LEU A 94 -12.72 8.14 -21.80
CA LEU A 94 -12.03 6.85 -21.94
C LEU A 94 -11.34 6.52 -20.63
N TYR A 95 -11.43 5.28 -20.15
CA TYR A 95 -10.52 4.79 -19.11
C TYR A 95 -10.10 3.34 -19.35
N TYR A 96 -8.92 3.01 -18.82
CA TYR A 96 -8.32 1.70 -18.84
C TYR A 96 -8.38 1.09 -17.44
N ALA A 97 -8.56 -0.22 -17.34
CA ALA A 97 -8.44 -0.96 -16.10
C ALA A 97 -7.77 -2.30 -16.36
N VAL A 98 -6.92 -2.75 -15.45
CA VAL A 98 -6.49 -4.15 -15.41
C VAL A 98 -7.55 -4.92 -14.63
N ILE A 99 -8.03 -6.03 -15.16
CA ILE A 99 -9.00 -6.94 -14.54
C ILE A 99 -8.50 -8.37 -14.73
N ASP A 100 -8.25 -9.06 -13.62
CA ASP A 100 -7.59 -10.38 -13.58
C ASP A 100 -6.27 -10.48 -14.38
N GLY A 101 -5.51 -9.38 -14.43
CA GLY A 101 -4.25 -9.27 -15.18
C GLY A 101 -4.39 -8.82 -16.63
N GLU A 102 -5.61 -8.75 -17.17
CA GLU A 102 -5.90 -8.34 -18.54
C GLU A 102 -6.26 -6.85 -18.62
N VAL A 103 -5.79 -6.15 -19.67
CA VAL A 103 -6.09 -4.73 -19.88
C VAL A 103 -7.43 -4.56 -20.59
N GLU A 104 -8.39 -4.05 -19.86
CA GLU A 104 -9.74 -3.72 -20.31
C GLU A 104 -9.90 -2.22 -20.52
N ARG A 105 -10.78 -1.84 -21.45
CA ARG A 105 -11.00 -0.45 -21.88
C ARG A 105 -12.48 -0.12 -21.87
N PHE A 106 -12.82 1.08 -21.43
CA PHE A 106 -14.21 1.50 -21.24
C PHE A 106 -14.44 2.93 -21.72
N ILE A 107 -15.61 3.14 -22.34
CA ILE A 107 -16.15 4.46 -22.66
C ILE A 107 -17.27 4.76 -21.68
N VAL A 108 -17.23 5.95 -21.07
CA VAL A 108 -18.22 6.41 -20.10
C VAL A 108 -18.93 7.62 -20.68
N THR A 109 -20.26 7.55 -20.78
CA THR A 109 -21.10 8.65 -21.24
C THR A 109 -21.82 9.30 -20.07
N ILE A 110 -21.60 10.60 -19.85
CA ILE A 110 -22.20 11.39 -18.78
C ILE A 110 -23.58 11.89 -19.20
N LYS A 111 -24.56 11.78 -18.29
CA LYS A 111 -25.94 12.25 -18.50
C LYS A 111 -26.57 12.80 -17.22
N TYR A 112 -27.58 13.63 -17.39
CA TYR A 112 -28.43 14.13 -16.30
C TYR A 112 -29.84 13.53 -16.40
N ILE A 113 -30.29 12.86 -15.34
CA ILE A 113 -31.65 12.32 -15.25
C ILE A 113 -32.29 12.87 -13.99
N LYS A 114 -33.34 13.68 -14.12
CA LYS A 114 -34.04 14.34 -12.99
C LYS A 114 -33.08 15.13 -12.07
N ASN A 115 -32.20 15.93 -12.65
CA ASN A 115 -31.15 16.71 -11.96
C ASN A 115 -30.09 15.90 -11.19
N GLU A 116 -30.05 14.58 -11.37
CA GLU A 116 -29.01 13.71 -10.81
C GLU A 116 -27.95 13.40 -11.88
N LEU A 117 -26.68 13.58 -11.53
CA LEU A 117 -25.55 13.20 -12.37
C LEU A 117 -25.45 11.66 -12.46
N LYS A 118 -25.54 11.13 -13.68
CA LYS A 118 -25.43 9.70 -13.98
C LYS A 118 -24.44 9.46 -15.11
N HIS A 119 -24.06 8.20 -15.29
CA HIS A 119 -23.27 7.75 -16.41
C HIS A 119 -23.77 6.40 -16.93
N ASP A 120 -23.46 6.12 -18.19
CA ASP A 120 -23.45 4.78 -18.76
C ASP A 120 -21.99 4.39 -19.04
N THR A 121 -21.65 3.12 -18.84
CA THR A 121 -20.30 2.61 -19.08
C THR A 121 -20.37 1.44 -20.03
N GLU A 122 -19.59 1.49 -21.11
CA GLU A 122 -19.55 0.48 -22.16
C GLU A 122 -18.11 -0.01 -22.35
N GLN A 123 -17.91 -1.32 -22.42
CA GLN A 123 -16.60 -1.93 -22.65
C GLN A 123 -16.26 -1.88 -24.15
N ILE A 124 -15.05 -1.45 -24.48
CA ILE A 124 -14.51 -1.57 -25.83
C ILE A 124 -14.11 -3.04 -26.02
N LYS A 125 -14.79 -3.72 -26.95
CA LYS A 125 -14.52 -5.13 -27.27
C LYS A 125 -13.50 -5.32 -28.39
N ALA A 126 -13.29 -4.27 -29.19
CA ALA A 126 -12.26 -4.26 -30.22
C ALA A 126 -10.86 -4.34 -29.59
N GLN A 127 -10.02 -5.24 -30.10
CA GLN A 127 -8.63 -5.34 -29.69
C GLN A 127 -7.79 -4.29 -30.39
N GLY A 128 -7.02 -3.50 -29.64
CA GLY A 128 -6.20 -2.42 -30.19
C GLY A 128 -6.02 -1.24 -29.25
N VAL A 129 -5.46 -0.14 -29.76
CA VAL A 129 -5.18 1.08 -28.99
C VAL A 129 -5.77 2.30 -29.69
N ILE A 130 -6.40 3.21 -28.93
CA ILE A 130 -6.85 4.51 -29.44
C ILE A 130 -5.62 5.41 -29.59
N VAL A 131 -5.38 5.92 -30.79
CA VAL A 131 -4.20 6.75 -31.12
C VAL A 131 -4.58 8.23 -31.29
N GLY A 132 -5.86 8.53 -31.54
CA GLY A 132 -6.37 9.90 -31.65
C GLY A 132 -6.76 10.52 -30.30
N HIS A 133 -6.82 11.85 -30.26
CA HIS A 133 -7.18 12.61 -29.05
C HIS A 133 -8.68 12.90 -28.90
N HIS A 134 -9.46 12.81 -29.98
CA HIS A 134 -10.89 13.12 -29.97
C HIS A 134 -11.61 12.41 -31.13
N PHE A 135 -12.94 12.31 -31.05
CA PHE A 135 -13.76 11.95 -32.20
C PHE A 135 -13.84 13.11 -33.17
N ASP A 136 -13.70 12.83 -34.47
CA ASP A 136 -13.88 13.80 -35.53
C ASP A 136 -15.36 14.23 -35.69
N ALA A 137 -15.63 15.15 -36.61
CA ALA A 137 -16.98 15.62 -36.89
C ALA A 137 -17.94 14.51 -37.40
N ALA A 138 -17.41 13.40 -37.89
CA ALA A 138 -18.16 12.22 -38.32
C ALA A 138 -18.34 11.18 -37.18
N GLY A 139 -17.86 11.47 -35.97
CA GLY A 139 -17.94 10.56 -34.83
C GLY A 139 -16.97 9.38 -34.92
N LYS A 140 -15.87 9.53 -35.65
CA LYS A 140 -14.82 8.51 -35.78
C LYS A 140 -13.53 8.91 -35.06
N ILE A 141 -12.78 7.92 -34.58
CA ILE A 141 -11.50 8.10 -33.91
C ILE A 141 -10.44 7.18 -34.51
N TRP A 142 -9.18 7.59 -34.44
CA TRP A 142 -8.04 6.76 -34.85
C TRP A 142 -7.80 5.62 -33.86
N PHE A 143 -7.76 4.41 -34.40
CA PHE A 143 -7.60 3.17 -33.64
C PHE A 143 -6.62 2.24 -34.35
N LEU A 144 -5.58 1.84 -33.65
CA LEU A 144 -4.64 0.80 -34.07
C LEU A 144 -5.25 -0.55 -33.69
N ALA A 145 -5.98 -1.16 -34.62
CA ALA A 145 -6.73 -2.38 -34.41
C ALA A 145 -5.85 -3.62 -34.60
N LYS A 146 -6.00 -4.61 -33.72
CA LYS A 146 -5.52 -5.97 -33.95
C LYS A 146 -6.67 -6.78 -34.55
N VAL A 147 -6.59 -7.08 -35.85
CA VAL A 147 -7.61 -7.82 -36.58
C VAL A 147 -7.00 -9.12 -37.09
N LYS A 148 -7.33 -10.23 -36.44
CA LYS A 148 -6.64 -11.53 -36.63
C LYS A 148 -5.14 -11.39 -36.29
N ASP A 149 -4.26 -11.66 -37.25
CA ASP A 149 -2.80 -11.57 -37.11
C ASP A 149 -2.23 -10.26 -37.69
N GLU A 150 -3.07 -9.33 -38.15
CA GLU A 150 -2.65 -8.03 -38.71
C GLU A 150 -2.90 -6.89 -37.70
N VAL A 151 -1.99 -5.91 -37.68
CA VAL A 151 -2.14 -4.63 -36.97
C VAL A 151 -2.50 -3.56 -38.00
N LEU A 152 -3.69 -2.97 -37.89
CA LEU A 152 -4.23 -2.05 -38.88
C LEU A 152 -4.54 -0.69 -38.26
N LEU A 153 -4.09 0.39 -38.88
CA LEU A 153 -4.54 1.74 -38.53
C LEU A 153 -5.90 2.02 -39.18
N LEU A 154 -6.93 2.18 -38.37
CA LEU A 154 -8.31 2.35 -38.80
C LEU A 154 -8.91 3.63 -38.23
N LYS A 155 -9.86 4.23 -38.97
CA LYS A 155 -10.77 5.23 -38.42
C LYS A 155 -12.12 4.59 -38.12
N VAL A 156 -12.49 4.53 -36.84
CA VAL A 156 -13.61 3.71 -36.34
C VAL A 156 -14.62 4.54 -35.56
N THR A 157 -15.89 4.14 -35.62
CA THR A 157 -16.94 4.70 -34.75
C THR A 157 -16.90 4.05 -33.37
N GLU A 158 -17.53 4.69 -32.39
CA GLU A 158 -17.75 4.10 -31.07
C GLU A 158 -18.52 2.77 -31.12
N GLU A 159 -19.55 2.67 -31.96
CA GLU A 159 -20.31 1.43 -32.15
C GLU A 159 -19.40 0.28 -32.62
N GLN A 160 -18.48 0.55 -33.55
CA GLN A 160 -17.52 -0.44 -34.03
C GLN A 160 -16.55 -0.90 -32.92
N LEU A 161 -16.15 0.02 -32.02
CA LEU A 161 -15.30 -0.30 -30.87
C LEU A 161 -16.01 -1.21 -29.86
N ILE A 162 -17.24 -0.90 -29.48
CA ILE A 162 -17.99 -1.64 -28.43
C ILE A 162 -18.60 -2.95 -28.93
N THR A 163 -18.73 -3.14 -30.25
CA THR A 163 -19.27 -4.37 -30.86
C THR A 163 -18.21 -5.33 -31.40
N ASN A 164 -16.92 -5.04 -31.21
CA ASN A 164 -15.79 -5.79 -31.80
C ASN A 164 -15.83 -5.84 -33.35
N LYS A 165 -16.22 -4.72 -33.96
CA LYS A 165 -16.32 -4.54 -35.42
C LYS A 165 -15.36 -3.47 -35.95
N ALA A 166 -14.26 -3.23 -35.23
CA ALA A 166 -13.26 -2.25 -35.64
C ALA A 166 -12.71 -2.52 -37.05
N GLY A 167 -12.59 -3.77 -37.47
CA GLY A 167 -12.16 -4.15 -38.82
C GLY A 167 -13.10 -3.72 -39.96
N GLU A 168 -14.33 -3.29 -39.66
CA GLU A 168 -15.25 -2.66 -40.62
C GLU A 168 -15.01 -1.14 -40.75
N GLY A 169 -14.06 -0.59 -40.00
CA GLY A 169 -13.67 0.82 -40.03
C GLY A 169 -12.95 1.22 -41.32
N ASP A 170 -12.74 2.53 -41.49
CA ASP A 170 -12.03 3.05 -42.65
C ASP A 170 -10.56 2.64 -42.55
N ARG A 171 -10.12 1.72 -43.41
CA ARG A 171 -8.72 1.25 -43.44
C ARG A 171 -7.81 2.32 -44.02
N TYR A 172 -6.71 2.58 -43.31
CA TYR A 172 -5.58 3.34 -43.84
C TYR A 172 -4.44 2.35 -44.10
N GLU A 173 -4.00 2.29 -45.36
CA GLU A 173 -2.89 1.42 -45.75
C GLU A 173 -1.61 1.88 -45.05
N SER A 174 -0.98 0.95 -44.33
CA SER A 174 0.35 1.06 -43.77
C SER A 174 1.07 -0.25 -44.10
N ASP A 175 2.25 -0.16 -44.68
CA ASP A 175 3.21 -1.26 -44.84
C ASP A 175 4.11 -1.42 -43.60
N LEU A 176 3.86 -0.63 -42.55
CA LEU A 176 4.57 -0.65 -41.26
C LEU A 176 3.75 -1.37 -40.19
N ASP A 177 3.69 -2.70 -40.27
CA ASP A 177 2.92 -3.53 -39.34
C ASP A 177 3.52 -3.53 -37.90
N ASP A 178 4.83 -3.23 -37.77
CA ASP A 178 5.56 -3.18 -36.49
C ASP A 178 5.61 -1.78 -35.84
N ALA A 179 4.85 -0.82 -36.35
CA ALA A 179 4.80 0.52 -35.78
C ALA A 179 4.21 0.52 -34.35
N ILE A 180 4.96 1.05 -33.39
CA ILE A 180 4.57 1.15 -31.99
C ILE A 180 3.72 2.39 -31.69
N ALA A 181 3.78 3.41 -32.55
CA ALA A 181 2.96 4.62 -32.42
C ALA A 181 2.77 5.31 -33.78
N PHE A 182 1.64 6.02 -33.92
CA PHE A 182 1.38 6.96 -35.02
C PHE A 182 1.09 8.33 -34.43
N LEU A 183 1.69 9.38 -35.00
CA LEU A 183 1.37 10.77 -34.67
C LEU A 183 0.45 11.34 -35.74
N ILE A 184 -0.65 11.93 -35.29
CA ILE A 184 -1.65 12.59 -36.12
C ILE A 184 -1.29 14.07 -36.25
N ASP A 185 -1.36 14.60 -37.47
CA ASP A 185 -1.15 16.03 -37.73
C ASP A 185 -2.41 16.89 -37.51
N GLU A 186 -2.26 18.20 -37.65
CA GLU A 186 -3.32 19.18 -37.46
C GLU A 186 -4.49 19.04 -38.44
N THR A 187 -4.34 18.25 -39.51
CA THR A 187 -5.41 17.94 -40.47
C THR A 187 -6.15 16.65 -40.13
N ASP A 188 -5.91 16.09 -38.94
CA ASP A 188 -6.46 14.81 -38.47
C ASP A 188 -6.08 13.64 -39.41
N GLN A 189 -4.83 13.62 -39.86
CA GLN A 189 -4.26 12.56 -40.69
C GLN A 189 -2.98 12.00 -40.07
N PRO A 190 -2.69 10.69 -40.23
CA PRO A 190 -1.42 10.10 -39.79
C PRO A 190 -0.27 10.70 -40.60
N ALA A 191 0.72 11.25 -39.90
CA ALA A 191 1.86 11.91 -40.52
C ALA A 191 3.17 11.20 -40.25
N ILE A 192 3.34 10.69 -39.02
CA ILE A 192 4.56 10.02 -38.57
C ILE A 192 4.19 8.67 -37.95
N ALA A 193 5.00 7.66 -38.22
CA ALA A 193 4.97 6.36 -37.56
C ALA A 193 6.31 6.12 -36.88
N LEU A 194 6.27 5.59 -35.68
CA LEU A 194 7.44 5.22 -34.90
C LEU A 194 7.53 3.70 -34.88
N VAL A 195 8.63 3.17 -35.39
CA VAL A 195 8.98 1.75 -35.33
C VAL A 195 10.17 1.63 -34.40
N TYR A 196 10.12 0.70 -33.46
CA TYR A 196 11.22 0.50 -32.52
C TYR A 196 11.74 -0.91 -32.70
N ASP A 197 12.99 -1.02 -33.11
CA ASP A 197 13.66 -2.29 -33.40
C ASP A 197 15.12 -2.22 -32.94
N ASP A 198 15.64 -3.29 -32.33
CA ASP A 198 17.04 -3.40 -31.89
C ASP A 198 17.63 -2.15 -31.17
N ARG A 199 16.88 -1.56 -30.22
CA ARG A 199 17.24 -0.33 -29.47
C ARG A 199 17.37 0.94 -30.32
N LYS A 200 16.70 0.96 -31.46
CA LYS A 200 16.68 2.08 -32.39
C LYS A 200 15.25 2.52 -32.63
N LEU A 201 15.04 3.82 -32.54
CA LEU A 201 13.81 4.45 -32.96
C LEU A 201 13.94 4.81 -34.45
N PHE A 202 13.17 4.11 -35.28
CA PHE A 202 12.97 4.43 -36.67
C PHE A 202 11.75 5.34 -36.82
N VAL A 203 11.98 6.52 -37.37
CA VAL A 203 10.95 7.51 -37.62
C VAL A 203 10.57 7.44 -39.10
N HIS A 204 9.33 7.08 -39.38
CA HIS A 204 8.78 7.02 -40.73
C HIS A 204 7.79 8.15 -40.96
N ARG A 205 7.76 8.68 -42.18
CA ARG A 205 6.81 9.72 -42.60
C ARG A 205 5.90 9.19 -43.68
N PHE A 206 4.62 9.58 -43.65
CA PHE A 206 3.69 9.27 -44.73
C PHE A 206 3.85 10.24 -45.92
N ASP A 207 4.21 9.71 -47.08
CA ASP A 207 4.21 10.46 -48.34
C ASP A 207 2.82 10.46 -48.97
N ARG A 208 2.07 11.56 -48.80
CA ARG A 208 0.72 11.71 -49.35
C ARG A 208 0.65 11.66 -50.87
N SER A 209 1.72 12.05 -51.58
CA SER A 209 1.75 12.05 -53.04
C SER A 209 1.92 10.63 -53.61
N ARG A 210 2.72 9.81 -52.91
CA ARG A 210 3.01 8.41 -53.27
C ARG A 210 2.12 7.40 -52.54
N LYS A 211 1.41 7.84 -51.51
CA LYS A 211 0.59 7.02 -50.60
C LYS A 211 1.38 5.86 -49.96
N GLN A 212 2.59 6.14 -49.48
CA GLN A 212 3.46 5.14 -48.86
C GLN A 212 4.23 5.72 -47.68
N TRP A 213 4.68 4.89 -46.76
CA TRP A 213 5.59 5.30 -45.69
C TRP A 213 7.04 5.33 -46.18
N VAL A 214 7.81 6.28 -45.67
CA VAL A 214 9.23 6.44 -46.00
C VAL A 214 10.00 6.56 -44.69
N GLU A 215 10.97 5.68 -44.47
CA GLU A 215 11.91 5.81 -43.35
C GLU A 215 12.73 7.09 -43.50
N MET A 216 12.76 7.91 -42.44
CA MET A 216 13.42 9.20 -42.45
C MET A 216 14.68 9.23 -41.59
N LYS A 217 14.63 8.57 -40.44
CA LYS A 217 15.69 8.69 -39.44
C LYS A 217 15.72 7.46 -38.54
N GLN A 218 16.93 7.04 -38.21
CA GLN A 218 17.22 6.14 -37.10
C GLN A 218 17.84 6.98 -35.97
N VAL A 219 17.35 6.78 -34.75
CA VAL A 219 17.89 7.36 -33.52
C VAL A 219 18.30 6.22 -32.61
N ASP A 220 19.54 6.24 -32.16
CA ASP A 220 20.06 5.27 -31.20
C ASP A 220 19.68 5.72 -29.77
N ASP A 221 19.30 4.78 -28.92
CA ASP A 221 18.81 5.06 -27.55
C ASP A 221 19.86 5.61 -26.57
N ASP A 222 21.15 5.48 -26.89
CA ASP A 222 22.16 5.31 -25.84
C ASP A 222 22.62 6.59 -25.12
N ASP A 223 22.37 7.83 -25.57
CA ASP A 223 22.79 9.04 -24.81
C ASP A 223 22.17 10.39 -25.26
N ASP A 224 21.21 10.40 -26.19
CA ASP A 224 20.71 11.63 -26.81
C ASP A 224 19.21 11.84 -26.59
N ALA A 225 18.83 13.03 -26.09
CA ALA A 225 17.44 13.45 -26.09
C ALA A 225 17.01 13.64 -27.56
N PHE A 226 16.05 12.84 -27.99
CA PHE A 226 15.31 13.06 -29.22
C PHE A 226 13.85 12.70 -28.96
N GLU A 227 13.12 13.67 -28.39
CA GLU A 227 11.69 13.51 -28.11
C GLU A 227 10.89 14.33 -29.11
N ILE A 228 10.00 13.68 -29.86
CA ILE A 228 9.04 14.39 -30.71
C ILE A 228 7.90 14.90 -29.82
N VAL A 229 7.83 16.22 -29.65
CA VAL A 229 6.84 16.89 -28.78
C VAL A 229 5.51 17.06 -29.50
N GLY A 230 5.55 17.37 -30.79
CA GLY A 230 4.37 17.59 -31.61
C GLY A 230 4.71 17.96 -33.04
N THR A 231 3.73 17.83 -33.93
CA THR A 231 3.87 18.13 -35.35
C THR A 231 3.60 19.61 -35.64
N LEU A 232 4.26 20.10 -36.70
CA LEU A 232 4.09 21.43 -37.28
C LEU A 232 3.65 21.27 -38.75
N ALA A 233 3.13 22.33 -39.33
CA ALA A 233 2.79 22.37 -40.75
C ALA A 233 4.01 22.07 -41.63
N ASN A 234 3.74 21.60 -42.86
CA ASN A 234 4.76 21.29 -43.87
C ASN A 234 5.76 20.20 -43.43
N GLY A 235 5.30 19.23 -42.61
CA GLY A 235 6.07 18.06 -42.17
C GLY A 235 7.30 18.38 -41.33
N LYS A 236 7.22 19.47 -40.56
CA LYS A 236 8.13 19.74 -39.47
C LYS A 236 7.55 19.20 -38.15
N ALA A 237 8.39 19.09 -37.13
CA ALA A 237 7.98 18.89 -35.74
C ALA A 237 8.72 19.83 -34.82
N VAL A 238 8.17 19.99 -33.64
CA VAL A 238 8.90 20.45 -32.47
C VAL A 238 9.47 19.23 -31.76
N ILE A 239 10.77 19.26 -31.51
CA ILE A 239 11.47 18.23 -30.75
C ILE A 239 12.15 18.83 -29.52
N ILE A 240 12.37 18.00 -28.50
CA ILE A 240 13.40 18.27 -27.49
C ILE A 240 14.64 17.48 -27.89
N SER A 241 15.76 18.19 -28.03
CA SER A 241 17.02 17.52 -28.32
C SER A 241 18.25 18.23 -27.78
N ASN A 242 19.26 17.43 -27.45
CA ASN A 242 20.61 17.88 -27.15
C ASN A 242 21.64 17.35 -28.15
N LEU A 243 21.27 16.68 -29.25
CA LEU A 243 22.20 15.94 -30.13
C LEU A 243 23.46 16.73 -30.53
N ASP A 244 23.33 18.00 -30.89
CA ASP A 244 24.42 18.87 -31.36
C ASP A 244 24.92 19.88 -30.31
N ARG A 245 24.56 19.70 -29.03
CA ARG A 245 24.82 20.68 -27.97
C ARG A 245 24.88 20.06 -26.57
N ASP A 246 25.30 20.85 -25.60
CA ASP A 246 25.37 20.42 -24.21
C ASP A 246 23.98 20.29 -23.56
N LYS A 247 23.13 21.33 -23.71
CA LYS A 247 21.81 21.41 -23.08
C LYS A 247 20.71 20.86 -23.97
N ALA A 248 19.73 20.16 -23.38
CA ALA A 248 18.50 19.82 -24.09
C ALA A 248 17.66 21.07 -24.33
N VAL A 249 17.28 21.30 -25.58
CA VAL A 249 16.52 22.47 -26.02
C VAL A 249 15.30 22.08 -26.83
N VAL A 250 14.34 22.99 -26.96
CA VAL A 250 13.23 22.84 -27.88
C VAL A 250 13.61 23.44 -29.22
N ARG A 251 13.47 22.67 -30.30
CA ARG A 251 13.80 23.13 -31.65
C ARG A 251 12.91 22.51 -32.72
N GLU A 252 12.92 23.10 -33.90
CA GLU A 252 12.30 22.50 -35.07
C GLU A 252 13.12 21.32 -35.60
N TYR A 253 12.43 20.35 -36.18
CA TYR A 253 13.01 19.27 -36.96
C TYR A 253 12.20 19.06 -38.23
N ASP A 254 12.86 19.01 -39.37
CA ASP A 254 12.20 18.82 -40.66
C ASP A 254 12.25 17.34 -41.04
N PHE A 255 11.09 16.69 -41.07
CA PHE A 255 10.99 15.26 -41.40
C PHE A 255 11.13 14.98 -42.89
N PHE A 256 11.29 15.98 -43.76
CA PHE A 256 11.56 15.75 -45.19
C PHE A 256 13.06 15.74 -45.49
N THR A 257 13.81 16.62 -44.83
CA THR A 257 15.25 16.79 -45.03
C THR A 257 16.08 16.03 -43.99
N GLY A 258 15.51 15.72 -42.82
CA GLY A 258 16.25 15.20 -41.67
C GLY A 258 17.14 16.25 -41.00
N GLU A 259 16.96 17.53 -41.35
CA GLU A 259 17.73 18.65 -40.82
C GLU A 259 17.05 19.24 -39.58
N TYR A 260 17.89 19.66 -38.63
CA TYR A 260 17.41 20.41 -37.48
C TYR A 260 17.20 21.88 -37.86
N GLY A 261 16.04 22.42 -37.52
CA GLY A 261 15.70 23.82 -37.71
C GLY A 261 16.05 24.68 -36.49
N ASP A 262 15.34 25.81 -36.40
CA ASP A 262 15.55 26.86 -35.40
C ASP A 262 15.35 26.36 -33.96
N VAL A 263 16.16 26.88 -33.04
CA VAL A 263 15.95 26.70 -31.61
C VAL A 263 14.79 27.59 -31.18
N LEU A 264 13.69 26.96 -30.76
CA LEU A 264 12.48 27.62 -30.34
C LEU A 264 12.55 28.06 -28.87
N PHE A 265 13.27 27.30 -28.03
CA PHE A 265 13.51 27.65 -26.64
C PHE A 265 14.75 26.95 -26.09
N GLU A 266 15.58 27.69 -25.36
CA GLU A 266 16.68 27.14 -24.57
C GLU A 266 16.76 27.84 -23.21
N ASN A 267 17.15 27.10 -22.17
CA ASN A 267 17.49 27.66 -20.88
C ASN A 267 19.03 27.67 -20.74
N PRO A 268 19.63 28.77 -20.26
CA PRO A 268 21.09 28.89 -20.22
C PRO A 268 21.77 27.95 -19.20
N LYS A 269 21.03 27.46 -18.20
CA LYS A 269 21.58 26.64 -17.11
C LYS A 269 21.01 25.22 -17.06
N TYR A 270 19.74 25.05 -17.42
CA TYR A 270 19.03 23.78 -17.21
C TYR A 270 18.58 23.13 -18.51
N ASP A 271 18.52 21.80 -18.51
CA ASP A 271 17.91 21.05 -19.60
C ASP A 271 16.39 21.26 -19.63
N VAL A 272 15.84 21.43 -20.84
CA VAL A 272 14.40 21.34 -21.03
C VAL A 272 13.96 19.90 -20.78
N ARG A 273 12.96 19.72 -19.91
CA ARG A 273 12.42 18.41 -19.50
C ARG A 273 11.17 18.00 -20.25
N SER A 274 10.37 18.97 -20.69
CA SER A 274 9.19 18.71 -21.51
C SER A 274 8.74 19.98 -22.21
N ALA A 275 7.93 19.82 -23.25
CA ALA A 275 7.30 20.91 -23.95
C ALA A 275 5.88 20.51 -24.34
N THR A 276 5.08 21.49 -24.75
CA THR A 276 3.72 21.25 -25.22
C THR A 276 3.52 22.04 -26.50
N VAL A 277 3.10 21.37 -27.57
CA VAL A 277 2.65 22.01 -28.81
C VAL A 277 1.12 22.06 -28.80
N ARG A 278 0.55 23.18 -29.23
CA ARG A 278 -0.90 23.33 -29.45
C ARG A 278 -1.13 24.09 -30.75
N ASN A 279 -2.04 23.58 -31.58
CA ASN A 279 -2.39 24.19 -32.87
C ASN A 279 -1.16 24.46 -33.76
N GLY A 280 -0.19 23.55 -33.77
CA GLY A 280 1.03 23.69 -34.57
C GLY A 280 1.98 24.79 -34.07
N GLU A 281 1.90 25.20 -32.80
CA GLU A 281 2.81 26.17 -32.19
C GLU A 281 3.29 25.71 -30.82
N LEU A 282 4.53 26.08 -30.46
CA LEU A 282 5.07 25.84 -29.12
C LEU A 282 4.27 26.64 -28.08
N TYR A 283 3.62 25.94 -27.16
CA TYR A 283 2.72 26.53 -26.17
C TYR A 283 3.38 26.75 -24.81
N SER A 284 4.12 25.75 -24.33
CA SER A 284 4.88 25.84 -23.08
C SER A 284 6.08 24.90 -23.06
N VAL A 285 7.01 25.18 -22.16
CA VAL A 285 8.21 24.42 -21.87
C VAL A 285 8.35 24.23 -20.36
N SER A 286 9.00 23.15 -19.94
CA SER A 286 9.27 22.89 -18.53
C SER A 286 10.75 22.57 -18.32
N TYR A 287 11.32 23.08 -17.24
CA TYR A 287 12.68 22.78 -16.79
C TYR A 287 12.71 22.78 -15.24
N VAL A 288 13.83 22.35 -14.66
CA VAL A 288 13.99 22.30 -13.20
C VAL A 288 15.00 23.35 -12.77
N ASP A 289 14.54 24.41 -12.13
CA ASP A 289 15.33 25.57 -11.70
C ASP A 289 15.49 25.54 -10.18
N HIS A 290 16.73 25.38 -9.69
CA HIS A 290 17.00 25.20 -8.25
C HIS A 290 16.06 24.15 -7.62
N GLY A 291 15.90 23.01 -8.30
CA GLY A 291 15.02 21.90 -7.91
C GLY A 291 13.51 22.17 -8.06
N ASP A 292 13.08 23.39 -8.38
CA ASP A 292 11.68 23.71 -8.63
C ASP A 292 11.31 23.37 -10.08
N ILE A 293 10.19 22.67 -10.27
CA ILE A 293 9.65 22.42 -11.61
C ILE A 293 9.01 23.73 -12.10
N VAL A 294 9.66 24.38 -13.07
CA VAL A 294 9.18 25.61 -13.69
C VAL A 294 8.51 25.26 -15.01
N ARG A 295 7.26 25.69 -15.17
CA ARG A 295 6.55 25.64 -16.46
C ARG A 295 6.46 27.06 -17.02
N GLN A 296 7.11 27.30 -18.14
CA GLN A 296 7.09 28.59 -18.82
C GLN A 296 6.16 28.52 -20.03
N PHE A 297 5.17 29.40 -20.08
CA PHE A 297 4.28 29.55 -21.23
C PHE A 297 4.88 30.52 -22.24
N ILE A 298 4.92 30.09 -23.51
CA ILE A 298 5.33 30.93 -24.65
C ILE A 298 4.15 31.77 -25.12
N ASN A 299 2.94 31.20 -25.07
CA ASN A 299 1.72 31.93 -25.36
C ASN A 299 1.43 33.01 -24.29
N ASN A 300 1.26 34.26 -24.73
CA ASN A 300 1.05 35.41 -23.85
C ASN A 300 -0.24 35.33 -22.99
N GLU A 301 -1.31 34.75 -23.50
CA GLU A 301 -2.55 34.59 -22.72
C GLU A 301 -2.36 33.52 -21.64
N ALA A 302 -1.82 32.37 -22.01
CA ALA A 302 -1.53 31.29 -21.07
C ALA A 302 -0.57 31.74 -19.96
N LYS A 303 0.44 32.55 -20.30
CA LYS A 303 1.34 33.17 -19.33
C LYS A 303 0.60 34.04 -18.31
N LYS A 304 -0.32 34.91 -18.76
CA LYS A 304 -1.14 35.74 -17.86
C LYS A 304 -2.03 34.90 -16.95
N VAL A 305 -2.55 33.78 -17.46
CA VAL A 305 -3.34 32.84 -16.66
C VAL A 305 -2.47 32.18 -15.58
N ASP A 306 -1.27 31.73 -15.95
CA ASP A 306 -0.33 31.14 -15.02
C ASP A 306 0.10 32.12 -13.91
N GLU A 307 0.45 33.36 -14.29
CA GLU A 307 0.77 34.45 -13.37
C GLU A 307 -0.41 34.78 -12.44
N PHE A 308 -1.65 34.76 -12.97
CA PHE A 308 -2.85 34.92 -12.16
C PHE A 308 -2.98 33.79 -11.13
N VAL A 309 -2.81 32.53 -11.53
CA VAL A 309 -2.86 31.40 -10.58
C VAL A 309 -1.76 31.52 -9.54
N ALA A 310 -0.52 31.82 -9.93
CA ALA A 310 0.60 32.03 -9.02
C ALA A 310 0.30 33.12 -7.97
N SER A 311 -0.33 34.23 -8.41
CA SER A 311 -0.70 35.34 -7.50
C SER A 311 -1.69 34.94 -6.40
N LEU A 312 -2.49 33.89 -6.63
CA LEU A 312 -3.44 33.36 -5.65
C LEU A 312 -2.78 32.53 -4.56
N PHE A 313 -1.53 32.09 -4.77
CA PHE A 313 -0.79 31.22 -3.85
C PHE A 313 0.67 31.67 -3.66
N PRO A 314 0.91 32.86 -3.06
CA PRO A 314 2.27 33.36 -2.82
C PRO A 314 3.14 32.35 -2.07
N GLY A 315 4.37 32.15 -2.56
CA GLY A 315 5.35 31.23 -1.96
C GLY A 315 5.06 29.75 -2.17
N LYS A 316 4.09 29.40 -3.02
CA LYS A 316 3.81 28.02 -3.44
C LYS A 316 4.04 27.86 -4.94
N ARG A 317 4.16 26.60 -5.35
CA ARG A 317 4.20 26.18 -6.76
C ARG A 317 2.85 25.62 -7.14
N HIS A 318 2.58 25.60 -8.44
CA HIS A 318 1.36 25.02 -8.96
C HIS A 318 1.59 24.28 -10.27
N ASN A 319 0.77 23.25 -10.50
CA ASN A 319 0.61 22.63 -11.80
C ASN A 319 -0.88 22.68 -12.14
N SER A 320 -1.21 23.31 -13.27
CA SER A 320 -2.59 23.61 -13.65
C SER A 320 -2.99 22.96 -14.97
N ALA A 321 -4.23 22.50 -15.00
CA ALA A 321 -4.99 22.14 -16.19
C ALA A 321 -6.13 23.15 -16.38
N PHE A 322 -6.41 23.51 -17.63
CA PHE A 322 -7.37 24.55 -17.98
C PHE A 322 -8.38 24.00 -18.99
N ASN A 323 -9.62 24.47 -18.90
CA ASN A 323 -10.59 24.27 -19.97
C ASN A 323 -10.22 25.14 -21.20
N SER A 324 -10.93 24.99 -22.33
CA SER A 324 -10.51 25.59 -23.61
C SER A 324 -10.39 27.12 -23.61
N ASP A 325 -11.21 27.84 -22.82
CA ASP A 325 -11.14 29.30 -22.67
C ASP A 325 -10.37 29.75 -21.40
N ALA A 326 -9.80 28.78 -20.67
CA ALA A 326 -9.08 28.95 -19.42
C ALA A 326 -9.83 29.75 -18.34
N THR A 327 -11.17 29.71 -18.35
CA THR A 327 -11.99 30.36 -17.33
C THR A 327 -12.22 29.48 -16.11
N LYS A 328 -12.08 28.17 -16.27
CA LYS A 328 -12.06 27.18 -15.19
C LYS A 328 -10.70 26.48 -15.18
N ILE A 329 -10.08 26.45 -14.01
CA ILE A 329 -8.71 25.96 -13.84
C ILE A 329 -8.70 24.97 -12.68
N ILE A 330 -8.11 23.80 -12.90
CA ILE A 330 -7.77 22.88 -11.83
C ILE A 330 -6.29 23.02 -11.56
N SER A 331 -5.94 23.33 -10.32
CA SER A 331 -4.56 23.57 -9.94
C SER A 331 -4.18 22.72 -8.74
N TYR A 332 -3.18 21.85 -8.92
CA TYR A 332 -2.48 21.23 -7.79
C TYR A 332 -1.43 22.21 -7.28
N VAL A 333 -1.60 22.69 -6.07
CA VAL A 333 -0.75 23.71 -5.44
C VAL A 333 0.03 23.04 -4.31
N TYR A 334 1.35 23.20 -4.30
CA TYR A 334 2.26 22.48 -3.41
C TYR A 334 3.51 23.32 -3.09
N ALA A 335 4.31 22.85 -2.15
CA ALA A 335 5.63 23.38 -1.84
C ALA A 335 6.48 22.29 -1.17
N SER A 336 7.76 22.54 -0.89
CA SER A 336 8.57 21.56 -0.15
C SER A 336 8.06 21.32 1.28
N ASP A 337 7.33 22.29 1.85
CA ASP A 337 6.69 22.26 3.17
C ASP A 337 5.15 22.10 3.11
N ASP A 338 4.62 21.78 1.93
CA ASP A 338 3.19 21.59 1.74
C ASP A 338 2.96 20.40 0.80
N PRO A 339 2.41 19.27 1.31
CA PRO A 339 2.16 18.06 0.53
C PRO A 339 1.07 18.26 -0.55
N GLY A 340 0.45 19.44 -0.58
CA GLY A 340 -0.29 19.97 -1.70
C GLY A 340 -1.77 19.65 -1.71
N ALA A 341 -2.51 20.46 -2.46
CA ALA A 341 -3.95 20.36 -2.59
C ALA A 341 -4.44 20.79 -3.97
N PHE A 342 -5.57 20.22 -4.39
CA PHE A 342 -6.24 20.55 -5.64
C PHE A 342 -7.29 21.64 -5.42
N TYR A 343 -7.23 22.69 -6.23
CA TYR A 343 -8.17 23.79 -6.23
C TYR A 343 -8.86 23.92 -7.59
N LEU A 344 -10.16 24.21 -7.56
CA LEU A 344 -10.89 24.75 -8.71
C LEU A 344 -10.84 26.28 -8.63
N ILE A 345 -10.35 26.92 -9.68
CA ILE A 345 -10.28 28.37 -9.81
C ILE A 345 -11.22 28.79 -10.94
N ASP A 346 -12.17 29.64 -10.59
CA ASP A 346 -13.01 30.35 -11.53
C ASP A 346 -12.38 31.72 -11.79
N ARG A 347 -11.77 31.88 -12.96
CA ARG A 347 -11.06 33.09 -13.37
C ARG A 347 -12.01 34.27 -13.54
N LYS A 348 -13.21 34.03 -14.09
CA LYS A 348 -14.22 35.07 -14.32
C LYS A 348 -14.76 35.60 -13.00
N ALA A 349 -15.01 34.71 -12.03
CA ALA A 349 -15.49 35.09 -10.70
C ALA A 349 -14.37 35.49 -9.74
N GLY A 350 -13.09 35.30 -10.10
CA GLY A 350 -11.95 35.52 -9.21
C GLY A 350 -11.96 34.63 -7.97
N LYS A 351 -12.57 33.44 -8.04
CA LYS A 351 -12.85 32.57 -6.89
C LYS A 351 -12.05 31.27 -6.96
N LYS A 352 -11.33 30.95 -5.89
CA LYS A 352 -10.74 29.61 -5.68
C LYS A 352 -11.55 28.78 -4.70
N THR A 353 -11.68 27.48 -4.97
CA THR A 353 -12.40 26.51 -4.16
C THR A 353 -11.50 25.30 -3.95
N LEU A 354 -11.25 24.93 -2.70
CA LEU A 354 -10.55 23.68 -2.38
C LEU A 354 -11.41 22.50 -2.84
N LEU A 355 -10.85 21.62 -3.68
CA LEU A 355 -11.50 20.38 -4.07
C LEU A 355 -11.15 19.25 -3.10
N ARG A 356 -9.84 18.96 -2.96
CA ARG A 356 -9.31 17.89 -2.09
C ARG A 356 -7.85 18.18 -1.73
N TYR A 357 -7.43 17.75 -0.55
CA TYR A 357 -6.01 17.64 -0.20
C TYR A 357 -5.39 16.43 -0.91
N GLY A 358 -4.14 16.56 -1.37
CA GLY A 358 -3.38 15.42 -1.91
C GLY A 358 -3.10 14.37 -0.84
N TYR A 359 -2.89 14.81 0.40
CA TYR A 359 -2.68 13.97 1.58
C TYR A 359 -3.61 14.43 2.71
N PRO A 360 -4.86 13.95 2.76
CA PRO A 360 -5.86 14.44 3.72
C PRO A 360 -5.45 14.28 5.19
N LYS A 361 -4.72 13.20 5.54
CA LYS A 361 -4.21 12.99 6.90
C LYS A 361 -3.11 13.98 7.32
N LEU A 362 -2.49 14.67 6.35
CA LEU A 362 -1.39 15.62 6.57
C LEU A 362 -1.83 17.08 6.40
N SER A 363 -3.12 17.36 6.17
CA SER A 363 -3.59 18.70 5.81
C SER A 363 -3.38 19.75 6.90
N ASP A 364 -3.35 19.32 8.16
CA ASP A 364 -3.20 20.17 9.33
C ASP A 364 -1.76 20.18 9.88
N GLU A 365 -0.87 19.36 9.31
CA GLU A 365 0.52 19.23 9.73
C GLU A 365 1.38 20.37 9.15
N LYS A 366 2.44 20.73 9.88
CA LYS A 366 3.38 21.80 9.48
C LYS A 366 4.74 21.22 9.19
N PHE A 367 5.24 21.46 7.99
CA PHE A 367 6.53 20.95 7.55
C PHE A 367 7.59 22.06 7.47
N GLN A 368 8.85 21.65 7.37
CA GLN A 368 9.99 22.56 7.26
C GLN A 368 10.25 22.91 5.80
N ARG A 369 10.39 24.20 5.50
CA ARG A 369 10.66 24.70 4.14
C ARG A 369 12.10 24.39 3.74
N THR A 370 12.27 23.84 2.55
CA THR A 370 13.57 23.65 1.92
C THR A 370 14.00 24.92 1.21
N THR A 371 15.27 25.29 1.35
CA THR A 371 15.91 26.39 0.63
C THR A 371 17.01 25.83 -0.27
N ALA A 372 17.00 26.25 -1.53
CA ALA A 372 18.04 25.91 -2.49
C ALA A 372 19.16 26.96 -2.49
N TYR A 373 20.39 26.50 -2.64
CA TYR A 373 21.60 27.32 -2.71
C TYR A 373 22.51 26.81 -3.83
N SER A 374 23.52 27.59 -4.19
CA SER A 374 24.59 27.16 -5.11
C SER A 374 25.96 27.59 -4.60
N VAL A 375 26.97 26.77 -4.86
CA VAL A 375 28.38 27.07 -4.57
C VAL A 375 29.25 26.62 -5.74
N LYS A 376 30.28 27.39 -6.08
CA LYS A 376 31.26 26.96 -7.09
C LYS A 376 32.27 25.99 -6.51
N ASN A 377 32.48 24.86 -7.17
CA ASN A 377 33.58 23.95 -6.84
C ASN A 377 34.92 24.49 -7.39
N ASN A 378 36.01 23.74 -7.17
CA ASN A 378 37.35 24.13 -7.64
C ASN A 378 37.49 24.18 -9.17
N ASN A 379 36.59 23.52 -9.90
CA ASN A 379 36.58 23.49 -11.37
C ASN A 379 35.71 24.62 -11.95
N GLY A 380 35.05 25.41 -11.09
CA GLY A 380 34.16 26.51 -11.49
C GLY A 380 32.71 26.09 -11.74
N ASP A 381 32.39 24.80 -11.60
CA ASP A 381 31.04 24.26 -11.77
C ASP A 381 30.13 24.74 -10.63
N ASP A 382 28.88 25.08 -10.96
CA ASP A 382 27.86 25.47 -9.97
C ASP A 382 27.21 24.24 -9.36
N ILE A 383 27.55 23.94 -8.10
CA ILE A 383 26.97 22.84 -7.33
C ILE A 383 25.74 23.35 -6.59
N GLU A 384 24.57 22.85 -6.97
CA GLU A 384 23.30 23.16 -6.31
C GLU A 384 23.06 22.24 -5.11
N TYR A 385 22.56 22.80 -4.02
CA TYR A 385 22.23 22.02 -2.84
C TYR A 385 21.00 22.56 -2.11
N PHE A 386 20.34 21.66 -1.38
CA PHE A 386 19.04 21.87 -0.76
C PHE A 386 19.15 21.67 0.74
N PHE A 387 18.73 22.67 1.49
CA PHE A 387 18.77 22.65 2.94
C PHE A 387 17.36 22.71 3.53
N THR A 388 17.03 21.74 4.36
CA THR A 388 15.80 21.72 5.16
C THR A 388 16.17 21.81 6.64
N PRO A 389 15.77 22.86 7.37
CA PRO A 389 16.08 22.98 8.79
C PRO A 389 15.31 21.94 9.61
N GLY A 390 15.88 21.50 10.72
CA GLY A 390 15.18 20.65 11.68
C GLY A 390 14.16 21.45 12.49
N ASN A 391 13.03 20.81 12.83
CA ASN A 391 11.98 21.35 13.68
C ASN A 391 12.60 21.96 14.95
N PRO A 392 12.46 23.29 15.17
CA PRO A 392 13.12 23.99 16.27
C PRO A 392 12.81 23.41 17.66
N GLN A 393 11.67 22.73 17.81
CA GLN A 393 11.28 22.10 19.07
C GLN A 393 12.18 20.92 19.47
N TYR A 394 12.75 20.21 18.49
CA TYR A 394 13.55 19.00 18.70
C TYR A 394 14.97 19.10 18.14
N ASN A 395 15.36 20.26 17.62
CA ASN A 395 16.63 20.45 16.93
C ASN A 395 17.80 20.51 17.93
N GLU A 396 18.58 19.42 17.99
CA GLU A 396 19.80 19.33 18.80
C GLU A 396 21.07 19.70 18.02
N GLY A 397 20.93 20.26 16.81
CA GLY A 397 22.04 20.74 15.97
C GLY A 397 22.72 19.62 15.17
N VAL A 398 21.98 18.59 14.77
CA VAL A 398 22.49 17.48 13.94
C VAL A 398 22.25 17.78 12.47
N LEU A 399 23.30 17.69 11.64
CA LEU A 399 23.20 17.72 10.18
C LEU A 399 23.24 16.30 9.61
N LEU A 400 22.25 15.95 8.80
CA LEU A 400 22.25 14.77 7.94
C LEU A 400 22.65 15.21 6.53
N VAL A 401 23.83 14.77 6.10
CA VAL A 401 24.30 14.93 4.72
C VAL A 401 23.77 13.75 3.92
N MET A 402 22.85 14.03 3.01
CA MET A 402 22.07 13.04 2.26
C MET A 402 22.39 13.09 0.76
N PRO A 403 23.48 12.45 0.30
CA PRO A 403 23.75 12.29 -1.12
C PRO A 403 22.71 11.36 -1.78
N HIS A 404 22.23 11.74 -2.96
CA HIS A 404 21.28 10.94 -3.73
C HIS A 404 21.94 9.71 -4.38
N GLY A 405 21.12 8.74 -4.81
CA GLY A 405 21.53 7.58 -5.61
C GLY A 405 21.84 7.90 -7.08
N GLY A 406 22.14 6.91 -7.91
CA GLY A 406 22.63 7.09 -9.27
C GLY A 406 24.08 6.62 -9.39
N PRO A 407 25.09 7.51 -9.45
CA PRO A 407 25.04 8.98 -9.33
C PRO A 407 24.67 9.71 -10.64
N ILE A 408 24.85 9.04 -11.78
CA ILE A 408 24.68 9.66 -13.10
C ILE A 408 23.21 9.63 -13.47
N GLY A 409 22.70 10.73 -14.05
CA GLY A 409 21.32 10.75 -14.54
C GLY A 409 20.25 11.01 -13.47
N VAL A 410 20.64 11.28 -12.21
CA VAL A 410 19.72 11.53 -11.08
C VAL A 410 19.92 12.94 -10.52
N SER A 411 18.87 13.60 -10.06
CA SER A 411 18.96 14.93 -9.45
C SER A 411 17.91 15.13 -8.36
N GLU A 412 18.29 15.82 -7.31
CA GLU A 412 17.42 16.32 -6.26
C GLU A 412 16.50 17.43 -6.76
N ILE A 413 15.28 17.41 -6.23
CA ILE A 413 14.23 18.38 -6.52
C ILE A 413 13.67 18.97 -5.22
N ASN A 414 13.10 20.17 -5.34
CA ASN A 414 12.56 20.97 -4.25
C ASN A 414 11.06 20.70 -4.03
N LEU A 415 10.68 19.42 -3.97
CA LEU A 415 9.32 18.97 -3.70
C LEU A 415 9.17 18.45 -2.28
N PHE A 416 7.92 18.33 -1.83
CA PHE A 416 7.59 17.64 -0.59
C PHE A 416 8.17 16.20 -0.63
N SER A 417 9.03 15.88 0.34
CA SER A 417 9.61 14.56 0.52
C SER A 417 9.25 14.02 1.89
N LYS A 418 8.74 12.78 1.93
CA LYS A 418 8.34 12.09 3.17
C LYS A 418 9.54 11.79 4.05
N GLU A 419 10.65 11.35 3.46
CA GLU A 419 11.89 11.05 4.19
C GLU A 419 12.48 12.33 4.79
N VAL A 420 12.59 13.40 3.99
CA VAL A 420 13.05 14.71 4.48
C VAL A 420 12.12 15.25 5.57
N SER A 421 10.81 15.11 5.39
CA SER A 421 9.80 15.52 6.39
C SER A 421 9.91 14.71 7.68
N PHE A 422 10.14 13.40 7.59
CA PHE A 422 10.27 12.52 8.75
C PHE A 422 11.45 12.94 9.64
N PHE A 423 12.61 13.21 9.03
CA PHE A 423 13.82 13.61 9.75
C PHE A 423 13.75 15.07 10.21
N SER A 424 13.31 16.00 9.35
CA SER A 424 13.20 17.41 9.74
C SER A 424 12.20 17.62 10.86
N ASP A 425 11.03 16.95 10.84
CA ASP A 425 10.07 16.99 11.94
C ASP A 425 10.66 16.49 13.27
N ARG A 426 11.58 15.53 13.21
CA ARG A 426 12.30 14.96 14.36
C ARG A 426 13.52 15.76 14.81
N GLY A 427 13.74 16.94 14.22
CA GLY A 427 14.76 17.91 14.63
C GLY A 427 16.09 17.82 13.85
N TYR A 428 16.20 16.93 12.86
CA TYR A 428 17.41 16.84 12.05
C TYR A 428 17.44 17.92 10.98
N ASN A 429 18.59 18.54 10.77
CA ASN A 429 18.82 19.42 9.64
C ASN A 429 19.26 18.54 8.46
N VAL A 430 18.67 18.72 7.29
CA VAL A 430 18.90 17.84 6.12
C VAL A 430 19.55 18.63 5.00
N LEU A 431 20.65 18.11 4.46
CA LEU A 431 21.36 18.65 3.29
C LEU A 431 21.35 17.61 2.17
N ARG A 432 20.84 17.97 1.00
CA ARG A 432 20.91 17.18 -0.24
C ARG A 432 21.67 17.96 -1.30
N VAL A 433 22.39 17.31 -2.21
CA VAL A 433 23.33 17.98 -3.14
C VAL A 433 23.19 17.41 -4.54
N ASN A 434 23.06 18.29 -5.54
CA ASN A 434 23.24 17.98 -6.96
C ASN A 434 24.70 18.20 -7.34
N PHE A 435 25.48 17.14 -7.19
CA PHE A 435 26.91 17.09 -7.48
C PHE A 435 27.17 16.85 -8.97
N THR A 436 28.42 17.00 -9.42
CA THR A 436 28.80 16.68 -10.80
C THR A 436 28.39 15.24 -11.15
N GLY A 437 27.65 15.04 -12.24
CA GLY A 437 26.97 13.78 -12.54
C GLY A 437 25.44 13.87 -12.47
N SER A 438 24.90 14.84 -11.73
CA SER A 438 23.45 15.00 -11.61
C SER A 438 22.80 15.43 -12.94
N TYR A 439 21.58 14.98 -13.18
CA TYR A 439 20.83 15.27 -14.41
C TYR A 439 20.18 16.65 -14.41
N GLY A 440 19.95 17.24 -15.60
CA GLY A 440 19.25 18.51 -15.77
C GLY A 440 20.15 19.74 -15.86
N TYR A 441 21.47 19.56 -15.82
CA TYR A 441 22.48 20.62 -15.85
C TYR A 441 23.32 20.59 -17.14
N GLY A 442 22.82 19.92 -18.18
CA GLY A 442 23.54 19.63 -19.42
C GLY A 442 24.34 18.34 -19.38
N ARG A 443 24.58 17.82 -20.58
CA ARG A 443 25.35 16.60 -20.81
C ARG A 443 26.75 16.72 -20.22
N GLU A 444 27.49 17.80 -20.46
CA GLU A 444 28.85 17.99 -19.94
C GLU A 444 28.92 17.89 -18.40
N PHE A 445 27.95 18.46 -17.68
CA PHE A 445 27.92 18.38 -16.21
C PHE A 445 27.64 16.94 -15.73
N MET A 446 26.75 16.23 -16.42
CA MET A 446 26.45 14.82 -16.15
C MET A 446 27.65 13.91 -16.48
N GLU A 447 28.28 14.12 -17.64
CA GLU A 447 29.43 13.37 -18.14
C GLU A 447 30.65 13.48 -17.25
N LYS A 448 30.90 14.67 -16.69
CA LYS A 448 32.00 14.88 -15.73
C LYS A 448 31.88 14.00 -14.49
N GLY A 449 30.71 13.45 -14.17
CA GLY A 449 30.52 12.52 -13.05
C GLY A 449 30.96 11.08 -13.34
N ARG A 450 31.08 10.69 -14.62
CA ARG A 450 31.47 9.32 -15.02
C ARG A 450 32.84 8.96 -14.43
N GLY A 451 32.92 7.81 -13.76
CA GLY A 451 34.17 7.33 -13.14
C GLY A 451 34.70 8.16 -11.96
N GLN A 452 33.88 9.04 -11.38
CA GLN A 452 34.26 9.93 -10.28
C GLN A 452 33.86 9.46 -8.87
N PHE A 453 33.52 8.17 -8.72
CA PHE A 453 33.30 7.55 -7.42
C PHE A 453 34.51 7.74 -6.51
N GLY A 454 34.29 8.27 -5.31
CA GLY A 454 35.34 8.54 -4.33
C GLY A 454 36.26 9.70 -4.72
N LYS A 455 35.95 10.46 -5.77
CA LYS A 455 36.83 11.48 -6.36
C LYS A 455 36.16 12.85 -6.35
N GLN A 456 35.71 13.33 -7.51
CA GLN A 456 35.16 14.67 -7.65
C GLN A 456 33.79 14.81 -6.98
N ILE A 457 32.96 13.77 -7.00
CA ILE A 457 31.60 13.81 -6.45
C ILE A 457 31.61 14.08 -4.94
N GLU A 458 32.42 13.33 -4.18
CA GLU A 458 32.57 13.53 -2.72
C GLU A 458 33.15 14.90 -2.38
N LYS A 459 33.99 15.47 -3.25
CA LYS A 459 34.48 16.85 -3.09
C LYS A 459 33.35 17.85 -3.26
N ASP A 460 32.51 17.71 -4.28
CA ASP A 460 31.36 18.59 -4.51
C ASP A 460 30.39 18.58 -3.32
N ILE A 461 30.10 17.39 -2.77
CA ILE A 461 29.29 17.24 -1.56
C ILE A 461 29.96 17.96 -0.38
N THR A 462 31.28 17.79 -0.23
CA THR A 462 32.06 18.49 0.82
C THR A 462 32.01 20.01 0.64
N PHE A 463 32.07 20.54 -0.58
CA PHE A 463 31.91 21.97 -0.86
C PHE A 463 30.56 22.50 -0.41
N ALA A 464 29.47 21.79 -0.74
CA ALA A 464 28.13 22.14 -0.29
C ALA A 464 28.00 22.15 1.25
N VAL A 465 28.56 21.13 1.92
CA VAL A 465 28.63 21.08 3.40
C VAL A 465 29.34 22.30 3.96
N ARG A 466 30.51 22.66 3.42
CA ARG A 466 31.28 23.83 3.90
C ARG A 466 30.57 25.14 3.65
N ASP A 467 29.90 25.31 2.51
CA ASP A 467 29.16 26.55 2.28
C ASP A 467 27.97 26.68 3.22
N LEU A 468 27.26 25.58 3.49
CA LEU A 468 26.19 25.57 4.47
C LEU A 468 26.69 25.88 5.89
N GLU A 469 27.84 25.33 6.30
CA GLU A 469 28.44 25.57 7.63
C GLU A 469 28.81 27.03 7.89
N LYS A 470 29.05 27.84 6.85
CA LYS A 470 29.23 29.30 6.99
C LYS A 470 27.94 30.03 7.36
N ARG A 471 26.79 29.41 7.08
CA ARG A 471 25.44 30.00 7.23
C ARG A 471 24.75 29.48 8.49
N VAL A 472 24.96 28.20 8.81
CA VAL A 472 24.31 27.50 9.92
C VAL A 472 25.35 26.67 10.67
N SER A 473 25.40 26.82 12.00
CA SER A 473 26.29 26.02 12.83
C SER A 473 25.63 24.70 13.23
N PHE A 474 26.37 23.60 13.12
CA PHE A 474 25.94 22.28 13.56
C PHE A 474 26.85 21.78 14.69
N LYS A 475 26.29 21.03 15.63
CA LYS A 475 27.03 20.38 16.72
C LYS A 475 27.58 19.02 16.29
N GLN A 476 26.83 18.31 15.45
CA GLN A 476 27.11 16.93 15.05
C GLN A 476 26.70 16.74 13.57
N LYS A 477 27.36 15.82 12.88
CA LYS A 477 27.08 15.49 11.47
C LYS A 477 27.05 13.98 11.28
N CYS A 478 26.08 13.53 10.49
CA CYS A 478 26.05 12.17 9.97
C CYS A 478 25.89 12.18 8.46
N ALA A 479 26.39 11.12 7.81
CA ALA A 479 26.18 10.89 6.39
C ALA A 479 25.16 9.77 6.23
N MET A 480 24.16 9.97 5.38
CA MET A 480 23.11 8.99 5.14
C MET A 480 22.65 8.98 3.70
N GLY A 481 22.61 7.83 3.04
CA GLY A 481 22.11 7.77 1.65
C GLY A 481 21.80 6.35 1.21
N ALA A 482 21.18 6.23 0.03
CA ALA A 482 20.83 4.96 -0.59
C ALA A 482 21.56 4.76 -1.93
N SER A 483 21.83 3.52 -2.34
CA SER A 483 22.52 3.22 -3.60
C SER A 483 23.92 3.83 -3.63
N TYR A 484 24.28 4.59 -4.66
CA TYR A 484 25.47 5.45 -4.66
C TYR A 484 25.54 6.35 -3.40
N GLY A 485 24.42 6.87 -2.91
CA GLY A 485 24.38 7.64 -1.66
C GLY A 485 24.82 6.82 -0.44
N GLY A 486 24.59 5.50 -0.44
CA GLY A 486 25.07 4.59 0.59
C GLY A 486 26.60 4.41 0.53
N TYR A 487 27.14 4.21 -0.67
CA TYR A 487 28.59 4.25 -0.94
C TYR A 487 29.21 5.59 -0.48
N SER A 488 28.65 6.71 -0.95
CA SER A 488 29.16 8.05 -0.69
C SER A 488 29.11 8.39 0.80
N SER A 489 28.09 7.93 1.52
CA SER A 489 27.99 8.13 2.97
C SER A 489 29.17 7.52 3.75
N ILE A 490 29.63 6.32 3.37
CA ILE A 490 30.83 5.72 3.96
C ILE A 490 32.09 6.48 3.49
N MET A 491 32.16 6.87 2.22
CA MET A 491 33.31 7.60 1.68
C MET A 491 33.52 8.97 2.33
N LEU A 492 32.44 9.74 2.54
CA LEU A 492 32.48 11.03 3.24
C LEU A 492 33.03 10.86 4.67
N ALA A 493 32.59 9.82 5.38
CA ALA A 493 33.10 9.51 6.72
C ALA A 493 34.55 8.98 6.71
N ASN A 494 34.98 8.27 5.67
CA ASN A 494 36.37 7.84 5.50
C ASN A 494 37.31 9.01 5.21
N TYR A 495 36.88 9.98 4.40
CA TYR A 495 37.67 11.17 4.04
C TYR A 495 37.67 12.23 5.15
N HIS A 496 36.58 12.31 5.92
CA HIS A 496 36.43 13.26 7.03
C HIS A 496 36.12 12.56 8.37
N PRO A 497 36.97 11.64 8.85
CA PRO A 497 36.65 10.74 9.96
C PRO A 497 36.56 11.42 11.34
N LYS A 498 36.93 12.70 11.44
CA LYS A 498 36.76 13.51 12.65
C LYS A 498 35.44 14.30 12.65
N GLU A 499 34.79 14.39 11.50
CA GLU A 499 33.66 15.31 11.30
C GLU A 499 32.32 14.60 11.30
N TYR A 500 32.28 13.36 10.81
CA TYR A 500 31.09 12.53 10.81
C TYR A 500 31.11 11.61 12.04
N GLN A 501 30.06 11.71 12.86
CA GLN A 501 29.90 10.90 14.07
C GLN A 501 29.00 9.67 13.87
N CYS A 502 28.28 9.57 12.75
CA CYS A 502 27.55 8.36 12.39
C CYS A 502 27.35 8.24 10.87
N VAL A 503 27.16 7.01 10.39
CA VAL A 503 26.90 6.70 8.97
C VAL A 503 25.71 5.77 8.85
N VAL A 504 24.81 6.06 7.90
CA VAL A 504 23.70 5.19 7.52
C VAL A 504 23.80 4.91 6.03
N ALA A 505 24.24 3.71 5.66
CA ALA A 505 24.51 3.34 4.28
C ALA A 505 23.50 2.29 3.82
N LYS A 506 22.56 2.72 2.97
CA LYS A 506 21.44 1.90 2.50
C LYS A 506 21.68 1.39 1.08
N TYR A 507 21.38 0.12 0.81
CA TYR A 507 21.43 -0.51 -0.52
C TYR A 507 22.71 -0.15 -1.30
N GLY A 508 23.86 -0.11 -0.62
CA GLY A 508 25.07 0.54 -1.13
C GLY A 508 26.03 -0.42 -1.83
N VAL A 509 26.74 0.10 -2.83
CA VAL A 509 27.82 -0.59 -3.54
C VAL A 509 29.14 -0.35 -2.79
N TYR A 510 29.72 -1.35 -2.14
CA TYR A 510 30.90 -1.15 -1.26
C TYR A 510 32.22 -1.71 -1.81
N ASP A 511 32.15 -2.44 -2.93
CA ASP A 511 33.29 -3.06 -3.61
C ASP A 511 33.14 -2.81 -5.11
N LEU A 512 33.78 -1.77 -5.64
CA LEU A 512 33.63 -1.42 -7.06
C LEU A 512 34.22 -2.48 -7.99
N GLY A 513 35.20 -3.26 -7.53
CA GLY A 513 35.74 -4.38 -8.28
C GLY A 513 34.73 -5.53 -8.42
N LEU A 514 33.90 -5.75 -7.39
CA LEU A 514 32.86 -6.78 -7.41
C LEU A 514 31.88 -6.56 -8.57
N LEU A 515 31.52 -5.31 -8.92
CA LEU A 515 30.60 -5.00 -10.02
C LEU A 515 30.97 -5.67 -11.36
N PHE A 516 32.27 -5.85 -11.62
CA PHE A 516 32.78 -6.47 -12.84
C PHE A 516 32.78 -8.01 -12.82
N SER A 517 32.48 -8.61 -11.67
CA SER A 517 32.62 -10.05 -11.43
C SER A 517 31.39 -10.72 -10.82
N ASP A 518 30.43 -9.96 -10.29
CA ASP A 518 29.42 -10.47 -9.35
C ASP A 518 28.39 -11.45 -9.94
N HIS A 519 28.25 -11.59 -11.25
CA HIS A 519 27.24 -12.48 -11.85
C HIS A 519 27.64 -12.95 -13.26
N ASN A 520 27.12 -14.12 -13.69
CA ASN A 520 27.18 -14.56 -15.10
C ASN A 520 26.50 -13.57 -16.06
N TYR A 521 25.54 -12.77 -15.57
CA TYR A 521 24.84 -11.73 -16.34
C TYR A 521 25.76 -10.52 -16.67
N ASN A 522 26.81 -10.29 -15.88
CA ASN A 522 27.82 -9.24 -16.14
C ASN A 522 28.95 -9.70 -17.08
N GLN A 523 28.85 -10.92 -17.64
CA GLN A 523 29.67 -11.34 -18.78
C GLN A 523 29.06 -10.91 -20.13
N ILE A 524 27.83 -10.38 -20.11
CA ILE A 524 27.19 -9.78 -21.29
C ILE A 524 27.82 -8.39 -21.49
N LYS A 525 28.40 -8.17 -22.67
CA LYS A 525 29.17 -6.95 -23.01
C LYS A 525 28.41 -5.65 -22.70
N SER A 526 27.11 -5.61 -22.96
CA SER A 526 26.25 -4.44 -22.70
C SER A 526 26.16 -4.07 -21.22
N ASN A 527 26.19 -5.04 -20.31
CA ASN A 527 26.13 -4.77 -18.87
C ASN A 527 27.48 -4.27 -18.34
N GLN A 528 28.58 -4.78 -18.91
CA GLN A 528 29.92 -4.27 -18.61
C GLN A 528 30.06 -2.81 -19.05
N GLU A 529 29.58 -2.47 -20.24
CA GLU A 529 29.58 -1.09 -20.74
C GLU A 529 28.78 -0.15 -19.83
N SER A 530 27.62 -0.57 -19.32
CA SER A 530 26.85 0.20 -18.34
C SER A 530 27.58 0.40 -17.01
N VAL A 531 28.30 -0.62 -16.51
CA VAL A 531 29.12 -0.48 -15.30
C VAL A 531 30.29 0.47 -15.56
N GLU A 532 31.02 0.27 -16.66
CA GLU A 532 32.15 1.11 -17.06
C GLU A 532 31.75 2.57 -17.25
N TYR A 533 30.56 2.82 -17.78
CA TYR A 533 29.99 4.16 -17.93
C TYR A 533 29.89 4.88 -16.59
N VAL A 534 29.43 4.19 -15.54
CA VAL A 534 29.16 4.79 -14.23
C VAL A 534 30.44 4.87 -13.39
N VAL A 535 31.13 3.75 -13.20
CA VAL A 535 32.28 3.66 -12.26
C VAL A 535 33.64 3.82 -12.93
N GLY A 536 33.68 3.88 -14.27
CA GLY A 536 34.90 3.86 -15.07
C GLY A 536 35.32 2.43 -15.43
N LYS A 537 36.27 2.29 -16.36
CA LYS A 537 36.85 0.99 -16.72
C LYS A 537 37.47 0.31 -15.50
N TYR A 538 37.43 -1.02 -15.48
CA TYR A 538 38.10 -1.77 -14.44
C TYR A 538 39.61 -1.44 -14.43
N ASP A 539 40.07 -0.99 -13.27
CA ASP A 539 41.46 -0.70 -12.94
C ASP A 539 41.64 -0.96 -11.44
N GLU A 540 42.82 -1.41 -11.01
CA GLU A 540 43.08 -1.72 -9.60
C GLU A 540 42.90 -0.49 -8.68
N SER A 541 43.02 0.73 -9.19
CA SER A 541 42.75 1.95 -8.42
C SER A 541 41.29 2.09 -7.97
N LEU A 542 40.35 1.32 -8.53
CA LEU A 542 38.98 1.24 -8.01
C LEU A 542 38.93 0.67 -6.59
N LEU A 543 39.93 -0.14 -6.20
CA LEU A 543 40.06 -0.65 -4.83
C LEU A 543 40.37 0.48 -3.84
N ASP A 544 41.16 1.48 -4.24
CA ASP A 544 41.53 2.63 -3.38
C ASP A 544 40.34 3.51 -3.02
N VAL A 545 39.29 3.47 -3.84
CA VAL A 545 38.03 4.20 -3.65
C VAL A 545 36.86 3.27 -3.33
N SER A 546 37.12 2.00 -3.00
CA SER A 546 36.09 1.04 -2.59
C SER A 546 36.01 0.94 -1.06
N PRO A 547 34.87 1.26 -0.43
CA PRO A 547 34.70 1.28 1.02
C PRO A 547 35.24 0.05 1.76
N VAL A 548 35.08 -1.14 1.17
CA VAL A 548 35.53 -2.40 1.78
C VAL A 548 37.05 -2.46 1.97
N TYR A 549 37.86 -1.86 1.10
CA TYR A 549 39.33 -1.95 1.20
C TYR A 549 39.96 -0.83 2.02
N ILE A 550 39.20 0.22 2.34
CA ILE A 550 39.66 1.39 3.11
C ILE A 550 38.87 1.61 4.41
N ALA A 551 38.15 0.58 4.87
CA ALA A 551 37.32 0.63 6.08
C ALA A 551 38.11 0.89 7.38
N ASP A 552 39.44 0.73 7.35
CA ASP A 552 40.33 1.04 8.48
C ASP A 552 40.29 2.54 8.86
N LYS A 553 40.09 3.40 7.87
CA LYS A 553 39.97 4.88 8.03
C LYS A 553 38.70 5.28 8.77
N LEU A 554 37.67 4.43 8.76
CA LEU A 554 36.37 4.72 9.34
C LEU A 554 36.44 4.78 10.87
N LYS A 555 35.86 5.82 11.45
CA LYS A 555 35.72 5.98 12.91
C LYS A 555 34.29 5.99 13.40
N ALA A 556 33.38 6.43 12.52
CA ALA A 556 31.97 6.52 12.83
C ALA A 556 31.34 5.11 12.90
N PRO A 557 30.39 4.87 13.82
CA PRO A 557 29.50 3.72 13.76
C PRO A 557 28.70 3.72 12.45
N VAL A 558 28.51 2.53 11.87
CA VAL A 558 27.80 2.35 10.59
C VAL A 558 26.55 1.52 10.76
N LEU A 559 25.42 2.00 10.23
CA LEU A 559 24.26 1.16 9.94
C LEU A 559 24.27 0.79 8.46
N LEU A 560 24.41 -0.50 8.16
CA LEU A 560 24.25 -1.06 6.82
C LEU A 560 22.80 -1.53 6.64
N VAL A 561 22.15 -1.12 5.55
CA VAL A 561 20.82 -1.59 5.18
C VAL A 561 20.87 -2.19 3.77
N ALA A 562 20.25 -3.34 3.54
CA ALA A 562 20.23 -4.00 2.24
C ALA A 562 18.94 -4.80 2.01
N GLY A 563 18.60 -5.01 0.74
CA GLY A 563 17.63 -6.00 0.29
C GLY A 563 18.34 -7.32 -0.05
N ALA A 564 17.76 -8.45 0.35
CA ALA A 564 18.31 -9.77 0.05
C ALA A 564 18.23 -10.10 -1.45
N ASP A 565 17.27 -9.52 -2.17
CA ASP A 565 17.00 -9.75 -3.60
C ASP A 565 17.42 -8.55 -4.47
N ASP A 566 18.33 -7.71 -3.95
CA ASP A 566 18.88 -6.58 -4.68
C ASP A 566 19.80 -7.07 -5.81
N TYR A 567 19.53 -6.65 -7.05
CA TYR A 567 20.33 -6.99 -8.23
C TYR A 567 21.20 -5.82 -8.72
N VAL A 568 21.05 -4.63 -8.13
CA VAL A 568 21.82 -3.43 -8.45
C VAL A 568 23.03 -3.34 -7.52
N ALA A 569 22.78 -3.40 -6.21
CA ALA A 569 23.79 -3.50 -5.18
C ALA A 569 23.53 -4.78 -4.40
N THR A 570 24.00 -5.91 -4.96
CA THR A 570 23.73 -7.23 -4.40
C THR A 570 24.06 -7.28 -2.92
N VAL A 571 23.36 -8.17 -2.20
CA VAL A 571 23.58 -8.38 -0.76
C VAL A 571 25.04 -8.73 -0.44
N GLU A 572 25.80 -9.24 -1.42
CA GLU A 572 27.22 -9.54 -1.29
C GLU A 572 28.08 -8.29 -1.01
N HIS A 573 27.75 -7.12 -1.56
CA HIS A 573 28.41 -5.88 -1.17
C HIS A 573 28.27 -5.64 0.34
N THR A 574 27.07 -5.79 0.87
CA THR A 574 26.78 -5.61 2.30
C THR A 574 27.47 -6.66 3.15
N ASN A 575 27.50 -7.92 2.71
CA ASN A 575 28.20 -9.00 3.41
C ASN A 575 29.72 -8.75 3.47
N ARG A 576 30.35 -8.31 2.38
CA ARG A 576 31.79 -7.98 2.34
C ARG A 576 32.12 -6.80 3.25
N MET A 577 31.29 -5.75 3.21
CA MET A 577 31.48 -4.59 4.08
C MET A 577 31.30 -4.98 5.55
N LYS A 578 30.24 -5.74 5.88
CA LYS A 578 30.01 -6.29 7.22
C LYS A 578 31.22 -7.10 7.69
N TYR A 579 31.69 -8.05 6.89
CA TYR A 579 32.86 -8.87 7.20
C TYR A 579 34.09 -8.02 7.51
N MET A 580 34.34 -6.97 6.73
CA MET A 580 35.47 -6.09 6.98
C MET A 580 35.31 -5.27 8.27
N LEU A 581 34.11 -4.74 8.53
CA LEU A 581 33.82 -4.00 9.76
C LEU A 581 33.99 -4.90 11.00
N GLU A 582 33.53 -6.15 10.94
CA GLU A 582 33.74 -7.17 11.99
C GLU A 582 35.23 -7.46 12.19
N ARG A 583 35.98 -7.71 11.11
CA ARG A 583 37.42 -7.99 11.16
C ARG A 583 38.23 -6.84 11.77
N LEU A 584 37.83 -5.61 11.51
CA LEU A 584 38.48 -4.39 11.99
C LEU A 584 37.90 -3.89 13.32
N GLU A 585 36.98 -4.64 13.94
CA GLU A 585 36.30 -4.30 15.19
C GLU A 585 35.64 -2.90 15.14
N LYS A 586 35.14 -2.50 13.98
CA LYS A 586 34.44 -1.22 13.79
C LYS A 586 33.00 -1.35 14.29
N PRO A 587 32.49 -0.40 15.10
CA PRO A 587 31.10 -0.42 15.53
C PRO A 587 30.16 -0.37 14.32
N HIS A 588 29.28 -1.34 14.21
CA HIS A 588 28.33 -1.39 13.11
C HIS A 588 27.08 -2.14 13.49
N ASP A 589 26.05 -1.91 12.69
CA ASP A 589 24.80 -2.65 12.73
C ASP A 589 24.32 -2.94 11.31
N VAL A 590 23.51 -3.98 11.14
CA VAL A 590 23.08 -4.47 9.83
C VAL A 590 21.60 -4.83 9.84
N LEU A 591 20.87 -4.34 8.83
CA LEU A 591 19.51 -4.74 8.48
C LEU A 591 19.49 -5.31 7.06
N ILE A 592 19.15 -6.58 6.93
CA ILE A 592 18.92 -7.23 5.63
C ILE A 592 17.46 -7.61 5.55
N TYR A 593 16.74 -7.00 4.62
CA TYR A 593 15.32 -7.27 4.38
C TYR A 593 15.16 -8.40 3.39
N ARG A 594 14.43 -9.46 3.77
CA ARG A 594 14.01 -10.54 2.86
C ARG A 594 12.97 -10.00 1.86
N GLU A 595 12.87 -10.61 0.69
CA GLU A 595 11.84 -10.25 -0.32
C GLU A 595 11.90 -8.77 -0.75
N THR A 596 13.09 -8.15 -0.64
CA THR A 596 13.33 -6.73 -0.90
C THR A 596 14.50 -6.60 -1.86
N GLY A 597 14.30 -5.82 -2.93
CA GLY A 597 15.32 -5.47 -3.91
C GLY A 597 16.07 -4.19 -3.54
N HIS A 598 16.27 -3.30 -4.51
CA HIS A 598 16.96 -2.02 -4.37
C HIS A 598 16.09 -0.92 -3.71
N GLY A 599 15.45 -1.24 -2.58
CA GLY A 599 14.49 -0.39 -1.86
C GLY A 599 13.16 -1.09 -1.58
N HIS A 600 12.32 -0.47 -0.75
CA HIS A 600 11.05 -1.07 -0.30
C HIS A 600 9.92 -0.92 -1.33
N SER A 601 9.17 -1.99 -1.54
CA SER A 601 7.90 -1.97 -2.29
C SER A 601 6.67 -1.64 -1.41
N SER A 602 6.87 -1.58 -0.09
CA SER A 602 5.81 -1.40 0.90
C SER A 602 6.14 -0.31 1.92
N TRP A 603 5.16 0.55 2.20
CA TRP A 603 5.30 1.58 3.23
C TRP A 603 5.49 1.01 4.64
N SER A 604 4.99 -0.19 4.92
CA SER A 604 5.18 -0.83 6.24
C SER A 604 6.66 -1.09 6.54
N TRP A 605 7.43 -1.47 5.52
CA TRP A 605 8.85 -1.78 5.65
C TRP A 605 9.70 -0.51 5.64
N GLU A 606 9.34 0.48 4.83
CA GLU A 606 9.92 1.82 4.86
C GLU A 606 9.76 2.45 6.25
N ARG A 607 8.57 2.37 6.87
CA ARG A 607 8.35 2.87 8.23
C ARG A 607 9.27 2.19 9.25
N HIS A 608 9.43 0.87 9.17
CA HIS A 608 10.36 0.16 10.03
C HIS A 608 11.79 0.68 9.87
N GLU A 609 12.26 0.80 8.63
CA GLU A 609 13.60 1.32 8.33
C GLU A 609 13.79 2.71 8.94
N MET A 610 12.83 3.61 8.73
CA MET A 610 12.90 4.99 9.22
C MET A 610 12.93 5.06 10.76
N TYR A 611 12.14 4.24 11.46
CA TYR A 611 12.20 4.16 12.92
C TYR A 611 13.56 3.64 13.40
N TYR A 612 14.11 2.62 12.74
CA TYR A 612 15.41 2.06 13.11
C TYR A 612 16.56 3.05 12.85
N VAL A 613 16.51 3.76 11.73
CA VAL A 613 17.49 4.79 11.39
C VAL A 613 17.48 5.94 12.39
N ASP A 614 16.29 6.47 12.74
CA ASP A 614 16.18 7.50 13.79
C ASP A 614 16.74 6.98 15.12
N ASP A 615 16.37 5.76 15.52
CA ASP A 615 16.85 5.15 16.75
C ASP A 615 18.38 4.98 16.77
N PHE A 616 18.96 4.51 15.67
CA PHE A 616 20.40 4.36 15.49
C PHE A 616 21.10 5.72 15.65
N ILE A 617 20.69 6.74 14.89
CA ILE A 617 21.33 8.07 14.93
C ILE A 617 21.22 8.66 16.34
N ARG A 618 20.04 8.62 16.97
CA ARG A 618 19.87 9.13 18.34
C ARG A 618 20.75 8.41 19.34
N THR A 619 20.87 7.09 19.21
CA THR A 619 21.68 6.28 20.12
C THR A 619 23.17 6.60 19.97
N GLN A 620 23.67 6.68 18.73
CA GLN A 620 25.09 6.97 18.47
C GLN A 620 25.48 8.39 18.89
N LEU A 621 24.57 9.35 18.74
CA LEU A 621 24.82 10.76 19.06
C LEU A 621 24.35 11.19 20.46
N GLY A 622 23.77 10.27 21.25
CA GLY A 622 23.25 10.56 22.59
C GLY A 622 22.10 11.58 22.62
N LEU A 623 21.24 11.57 21.60
CA LEU A 623 20.13 12.53 21.45
C LEU A 623 18.91 12.12 22.29
N THR A 624 18.07 13.11 22.58
CA THR A 624 16.81 12.90 23.31
C THR A 624 15.79 12.20 22.41
N GLU A 625 15.02 11.24 22.93
CA GLU A 625 13.88 10.69 22.18
C GLU A 625 12.74 11.72 22.05
N VAL A 626 12.13 11.81 20.87
CA VAL A 626 11.11 12.82 20.53
C VAL A 626 9.72 12.20 20.36
N GLY A 627 8.67 13.03 20.38
CA GLY A 627 7.27 12.59 20.29
C GLY A 627 6.62 12.22 21.63
N THR A 628 5.34 11.85 21.56
CA THR A 628 4.58 11.40 22.74
C THR A 628 5.06 10.03 23.23
N LYS A 629 4.73 9.66 24.47
CA LYS A 629 5.02 8.30 24.98
C LYS A 629 4.46 7.22 24.06
N GLU A 630 3.23 7.39 23.58
CA GLU A 630 2.58 6.47 22.65
C GLU A 630 3.36 6.33 21.34
N GLN A 631 3.81 7.44 20.75
CA GLN A 631 4.59 7.41 19.51
C GLN A 631 5.93 6.69 19.69
N LYS A 632 6.62 6.94 20.82
CA LYS A 632 7.87 6.25 21.19
C LYS A 632 7.65 4.75 21.39
N ALA A 633 6.57 4.39 22.09
CA ALA A 633 6.15 3.01 22.28
C ALA A 633 5.86 2.32 20.94
N THR A 634 5.14 2.96 20.03
CA THR A 634 4.80 2.43 18.70
C THR A 634 6.05 2.22 17.84
N ALA A 635 6.96 3.19 17.80
CA ALA A 635 8.23 3.07 17.07
C ALA A 635 9.04 1.87 17.58
N ALA A 636 9.26 1.79 18.91
CA ALA A 636 10.01 0.70 19.52
C ALA A 636 9.31 -0.66 19.35
N MET A 637 7.97 -0.72 19.40
CA MET A 637 7.22 -1.95 19.14
C MET A 637 7.39 -2.43 17.70
N LYS A 638 7.34 -1.52 16.72
CA LYS A 638 7.53 -1.88 15.31
C LYS A 638 8.91 -2.45 15.04
N ILE A 639 9.93 -1.86 15.66
CA ILE A 639 11.29 -2.41 15.59
C ILE A 639 11.35 -3.79 16.27
N ALA A 640 10.80 -3.94 17.47
CA ALA A 640 10.81 -5.20 18.21
C ALA A 640 10.11 -6.35 17.46
N ASP A 641 8.98 -6.06 16.81
CA ASP A 641 8.21 -7.03 16.03
C ASP A 641 9.05 -7.57 14.86
N SER A 642 9.83 -6.70 14.17
CA SER A 642 10.64 -7.10 13.01
C SER A 642 11.70 -8.17 13.32
N PHE A 643 12.22 -8.21 14.56
CA PHE A 643 13.23 -9.16 15.00
C PHE A 643 12.65 -10.41 15.70
N SER A 644 11.32 -10.56 15.71
CA SER A 644 10.61 -11.58 16.50
C SER A 644 9.86 -12.64 15.70
N PHE A 645 9.63 -12.43 14.40
CA PHE A 645 8.68 -13.22 13.61
C PHE A 645 9.24 -13.72 12.28
N GLU A 646 10.54 -13.56 12.02
CA GLU A 646 11.24 -13.92 10.77
C GLU A 646 10.59 -13.42 9.47
N ASP A 647 9.67 -12.45 9.57
CA ASP A 647 8.82 -12.00 8.47
C ASP A 647 9.48 -10.93 7.60
N ARG A 648 10.55 -10.28 8.08
CA ARG A 648 11.13 -9.07 7.47
C ARG A 648 12.65 -9.09 7.47
N VAL A 649 13.24 -9.19 8.65
CA VAL A 649 14.69 -9.24 8.89
C VAL A 649 15.01 -10.52 9.66
N ALA A 650 16.28 -10.89 9.73
CA ALA A 650 16.70 -12.05 10.53
C ALA A 650 16.31 -11.87 12.00
N ASP A 651 15.77 -12.93 12.62
CA ASP A 651 15.39 -12.92 14.02
C ASP A 651 16.59 -12.58 14.93
N ASP A 652 16.40 -11.61 15.80
CA ASP A 652 17.35 -11.24 16.85
C ASP A 652 16.59 -11.02 18.15
N HIS A 653 16.49 -12.10 18.93
CA HIS A 653 15.76 -12.06 20.20
C HIS A 653 16.36 -11.08 21.21
N LYS A 654 17.66 -10.76 21.14
CA LYS A 654 18.28 -9.78 22.05
C LYS A 654 17.85 -8.37 21.68
N LYS A 655 17.90 -8.02 20.40
CA LYS A 655 17.39 -6.72 19.90
C LYS A 655 15.89 -6.60 20.14
N ALA A 656 15.12 -7.62 19.79
CA ALA A 656 13.68 -7.67 20.06
C ALA A 656 13.40 -7.37 21.54
N LEU A 657 14.10 -8.04 22.46
CA LEU A 657 13.95 -7.83 23.90
C LEU A 657 14.34 -6.40 24.32
N ALA A 658 15.42 -5.85 23.79
CA ALA A 658 15.85 -4.48 24.07
C ALA A 658 14.79 -3.45 23.65
N PHE A 659 14.23 -3.60 22.45
CA PHE A 659 13.17 -2.72 21.96
C PHE A 659 11.83 -2.95 22.67
N LEU A 660 11.50 -4.18 23.10
CA LEU A 660 10.36 -4.43 23.98
C LEU A 660 10.53 -3.71 25.33
N HIS A 661 11.72 -3.72 25.93
CA HIS A 661 11.98 -2.95 27.14
C HIS A 661 11.87 -1.44 26.90
N LYS A 662 12.36 -0.95 25.74
CA LYS A 662 12.24 0.46 25.34
C LYS A 662 10.78 0.88 25.15
N ALA A 663 9.95 0.05 24.53
CA ALA A 663 8.52 0.26 24.38
C ALA A 663 7.78 0.22 25.75
N ALA A 664 8.14 -0.73 26.61
CA ALA A 664 7.58 -0.87 27.96
C ALA A 664 7.91 0.34 28.85
N LYS A 665 9.11 0.92 28.72
CA LYS A 665 9.50 2.18 29.40
C LYS A 665 8.60 3.35 29.00
N ASN A 666 7.98 3.29 27.83
CA ASN A 666 7.02 4.26 27.31
C ASN A 666 5.55 3.80 27.49
N ASP A 667 5.29 2.98 28.50
CA ASP A 667 3.96 2.52 28.91
C ASP A 667 3.19 1.73 27.83
N SER A 668 3.90 0.97 26.98
CA SER A 668 3.25 0.11 25.98
C SER A 668 2.63 -1.15 26.62
N PRO A 669 1.29 -1.29 26.66
CA PRO A 669 0.63 -2.49 27.19
C PRO A 669 1.03 -3.76 26.43
N ARG A 670 1.16 -3.66 25.10
CA ARG A 670 1.58 -4.77 24.23
C ARG A 670 3.02 -5.19 24.53
N ALA A 671 3.92 -4.24 24.78
CA ALA A 671 5.31 -4.55 25.12
C ALA A 671 5.41 -5.30 26.46
N PHE A 672 4.71 -4.82 27.49
CA PHE A 672 4.64 -5.51 28.77
C PHE A 672 4.10 -6.94 28.62
N PHE A 673 3.02 -7.14 27.84
CA PHE A 673 2.52 -8.47 27.58
C PHE A 673 3.56 -9.38 26.88
N ASN A 674 4.24 -8.86 25.85
CA ASN A 674 5.25 -9.60 25.10
C ASN A 674 6.47 -9.95 25.99
N LEU A 675 6.92 -9.03 26.83
CA LEU A 675 7.96 -9.30 27.84
C LEU A 675 7.50 -10.41 28.81
N GLY A 676 6.27 -10.31 29.32
CA GLY A 676 5.68 -11.34 30.17
C GLY A 676 5.69 -12.72 29.49
N ALA A 677 5.27 -12.79 28.23
CA ALA A 677 5.26 -14.03 27.46
C ALA A 677 6.67 -14.62 27.28
N ARG A 678 7.68 -13.78 27.01
CA ARG A 678 9.09 -14.20 26.86
C ARG A 678 9.65 -14.77 28.18
N TYR A 679 9.45 -14.10 29.31
CA TYR A 679 9.87 -14.61 30.63
C TYR A 679 9.09 -15.85 31.08
N PHE A 680 7.82 -15.98 30.69
CA PHE A 680 7.01 -17.17 30.99
C PHE A 680 7.48 -18.39 30.20
N GLY A 681 7.78 -18.22 28.90
CA GLY A 681 8.21 -19.29 28.00
C GLY A 681 9.71 -19.58 27.98
N GLY A 682 10.54 -18.65 28.45
CA GLY A 682 12.01 -18.74 28.36
C GLY A 682 12.59 -18.45 26.97
N SER A 683 11.87 -17.72 26.12
CA SER A 683 12.34 -17.37 24.76
C SER A 683 13.25 -16.15 24.82
N GLY A 684 14.55 -16.34 24.58
CA GLY A 684 15.57 -15.28 24.62
C GLY A 684 15.96 -14.79 26.02
N VAL A 685 15.33 -15.31 27.07
CA VAL A 685 15.60 -15.01 28.49
C VAL A 685 15.45 -16.26 29.35
N THR A 686 16.11 -16.31 30.51
CA THR A 686 15.87 -17.37 31.50
C THR A 686 14.41 -17.31 31.96
N LYS A 687 13.73 -18.46 31.90
CA LYS A 687 12.34 -18.59 32.36
C LYS A 687 12.20 -18.08 33.80
N ASN A 688 11.29 -17.14 34.01
CA ASN A 688 11.00 -16.56 35.31
C ASN A 688 9.50 -16.19 35.38
N GLU A 689 8.72 -17.05 36.01
CA GLU A 689 7.28 -16.90 36.09
C GLU A 689 6.86 -15.67 36.93
N ASN A 690 7.55 -15.38 38.04
CA ASN A 690 7.22 -14.22 38.89
C ASN A 690 7.39 -12.92 38.11
N LYS A 691 8.50 -12.78 37.38
CA LYS A 691 8.75 -11.63 36.52
C LYS A 691 7.74 -11.54 35.36
N ALA A 692 7.33 -12.68 34.81
CA ALA A 692 6.27 -12.71 33.81
C ALA A 692 4.93 -12.20 34.36
N ILE A 693 4.54 -12.64 35.55
CA ILE A 693 3.32 -12.19 36.25
C ILE A 693 3.39 -10.67 36.50
N GLU A 694 4.53 -10.12 36.92
CA GLU A 694 4.70 -8.67 37.10
C GLU A 694 4.43 -7.89 35.81
N TYR A 695 5.00 -8.34 34.69
CA TYR A 695 4.76 -7.69 33.40
C TYR A 695 3.31 -7.84 32.93
N PHE A 696 2.69 -9.01 33.10
CA PHE A 696 1.28 -9.17 32.77
C PHE A 696 0.39 -8.28 33.65
N LYS A 697 0.71 -8.08 34.94
CA LYS A 697 -0.01 -7.15 35.82
C LYS A 697 0.10 -5.71 35.32
N GLN A 698 1.27 -5.29 34.85
CA GLN A 698 1.47 -3.95 34.26
C GLN A 698 0.65 -3.77 32.97
N ALA A 699 0.68 -4.75 32.06
CA ALA A 699 -0.12 -4.74 30.84
C ALA A 699 -1.63 -4.72 31.13
N SER A 700 -2.09 -5.55 32.08
CA SER A 700 -3.49 -5.61 32.54
C SER A 700 -3.95 -4.26 33.12
N LYS A 701 -3.11 -3.62 33.95
CA LYS A 701 -3.40 -2.29 34.52
C LYS A 701 -3.57 -1.21 33.43
N LEU A 702 -2.88 -1.36 32.31
CA LEU A 702 -2.99 -0.47 31.14
C LEU A 702 -4.12 -0.87 30.17
N GLY A 703 -5.03 -1.76 30.57
CA GLY A 703 -6.20 -2.13 29.77
C GLY A 703 -5.98 -3.28 28.79
N TYR A 704 -4.85 -3.99 28.84
CA TYR A 704 -4.56 -5.07 27.90
C TYR A 704 -5.28 -6.37 28.29
N GLY A 705 -6.49 -6.58 27.75
CA GLY A 705 -7.35 -7.72 28.12
C GLY A 705 -6.71 -9.10 27.90
N SER A 706 -5.80 -9.24 26.92
CA SER A 706 -5.01 -10.46 26.75
C SER A 706 -4.11 -10.76 27.96
N ALA A 707 -3.55 -9.74 28.62
CA ALA A 707 -2.74 -9.90 29.83
C ALA A 707 -3.60 -10.29 31.04
N SER A 708 -4.75 -9.64 31.20
CA SER A 708 -5.73 -9.97 32.25
C SER A 708 -6.17 -11.43 32.15
N PHE A 709 -6.50 -11.90 30.95
CA PHE A 709 -6.84 -13.31 30.75
C PHE A 709 -5.65 -14.25 30.98
N LYS A 710 -4.43 -13.84 30.61
CA LYS A 710 -3.24 -14.65 30.87
C LYS A 710 -2.95 -14.80 32.36
N LEU A 711 -3.15 -13.74 33.15
CA LEU A 711 -3.08 -13.79 34.61
C LEU A 711 -4.13 -14.73 35.21
N TYR A 712 -5.37 -14.66 34.72
CA TYR A 712 -6.41 -15.62 35.10
C TYR A 712 -5.95 -17.06 34.85
N GLN A 713 -5.39 -17.37 33.67
CA GLN A 713 -4.92 -18.72 33.34
C GLN A 713 -3.79 -19.20 34.27
N ILE A 714 -2.85 -18.32 34.63
CA ILE A 714 -1.72 -18.67 35.49
C ILE A 714 -2.17 -18.87 36.95
N LEU A 715 -3.03 -18.00 37.46
CA LEU A 715 -3.45 -17.99 38.87
C LEU A 715 -4.61 -18.95 39.17
N SER A 716 -5.32 -19.45 38.15
CA SER A 716 -6.37 -20.47 38.30
C SER A 716 -5.85 -21.91 38.23
N ALA A 717 -4.54 -22.11 38.14
CA ALA A 717 -3.94 -23.43 38.14
C ALA A 717 -4.18 -24.15 39.49
N THR A 718 -4.26 -25.48 39.45
CA THR A 718 -4.66 -26.31 40.60
C THR A 718 -3.66 -26.31 41.75
N ASP A 719 -2.41 -25.94 41.47
CA ASP A 719 -1.29 -25.84 42.40
C ASP A 719 -1.16 -24.45 43.05
N ARG A 720 -2.03 -23.49 42.70
CA ARG A 720 -2.08 -22.14 43.27
C ARG A 720 -2.87 -22.08 44.57
N THR A 721 -2.53 -21.12 45.43
CA THR A 721 -3.23 -20.89 46.70
C THR A 721 -4.67 -20.40 46.48
N GLU A 722 -5.56 -20.58 47.47
CA GLU A 722 -6.94 -20.09 47.39
C GLU A 722 -7.01 -18.57 47.15
N GLU A 723 -6.05 -17.81 47.69
CA GLU A 723 -5.97 -16.36 47.50
C GLU A 723 -5.59 -16.00 46.07
N GLU A 724 -4.62 -16.71 45.47
CA GLU A 724 -4.28 -16.54 44.05
C GLU A 724 -5.46 -16.92 43.14
N GLN A 725 -6.21 -17.97 43.49
CA GLN A 725 -7.40 -18.37 42.74
C GLN A 725 -8.53 -17.33 42.84
N ARG A 726 -8.69 -16.65 43.98
CA ARG A 726 -9.59 -15.48 44.10
C ARG A 726 -9.13 -14.32 43.23
N GLN A 727 -7.83 -14.02 43.22
CA GLN A 727 -7.25 -12.99 42.35
C GLN A 727 -7.43 -13.35 40.86
N ALA A 728 -7.37 -14.63 40.49
CA ALA A 728 -7.60 -15.08 39.12
C ALA A 728 -8.98 -14.62 38.61
N LEU A 729 -10.03 -14.74 39.43
CA LEU A 729 -11.38 -14.30 39.08
C LEU A 729 -11.46 -12.78 38.90
N GLN A 730 -10.71 -11.99 39.68
CA GLN A 730 -10.62 -10.54 39.49
C GLN A 730 -9.98 -10.19 38.14
N TYR A 731 -8.89 -10.87 37.75
CA TYR A 731 -8.29 -10.66 36.44
C TYR A 731 -9.17 -11.14 35.29
N LEU A 732 -10.00 -12.17 35.52
CA LEU A 732 -11.00 -12.58 34.54
C LEU A 732 -12.01 -11.46 34.30
N MET A 733 -12.54 -10.83 35.36
CA MET A 733 -13.45 -9.67 35.25
C MET A 733 -12.76 -8.47 34.60
N ALA A 734 -11.52 -8.16 34.97
CA ALA A 734 -10.75 -7.11 34.32
C ALA A 734 -10.61 -7.35 32.80
N GLY A 735 -10.43 -8.60 32.37
CA GLY A 735 -10.41 -8.95 30.96
C GLY A 735 -11.76 -8.74 30.25
N VAL A 736 -12.89 -8.91 30.96
CA VAL A 736 -14.24 -8.60 30.46
C VAL A 736 -14.42 -7.09 30.29
N GLU A 737 -14.06 -6.31 31.32
CA GLU A 737 -14.12 -4.83 31.27
C GLU A 737 -13.23 -4.25 30.16
N GLN A 738 -12.13 -4.95 29.84
CA GLN A 738 -11.20 -4.62 28.76
C GLN A 738 -11.63 -5.18 27.40
N ASN A 739 -12.86 -5.71 27.30
CA ASN A 739 -13.48 -6.21 26.08
C ASN A 739 -12.67 -7.31 25.37
N TYR A 740 -12.04 -8.23 26.13
CA TYR A 740 -11.29 -9.34 25.55
C TYR A 740 -12.15 -10.59 25.43
N ASP A 741 -12.42 -11.00 24.18
CA ASP A 741 -13.34 -12.09 23.83
C ASP A 741 -13.14 -13.38 24.63
N LYS A 742 -11.89 -13.81 24.84
CA LYS A 742 -11.62 -15.06 25.59
C LYS A 742 -11.96 -14.92 27.08
N ALA A 743 -11.78 -13.74 27.66
CA ALA A 743 -12.17 -13.47 29.04
C ALA A 743 -13.70 -13.42 29.19
N ILE A 744 -14.39 -12.75 28.26
CA ILE A 744 -15.86 -12.72 28.18
C ILE A 744 -16.40 -14.15 28.12
N LYS A 745 -15.95 -14.93 27.14
CA LYS A 745 -16.37 -16.32 26.98
C LYS A 745 -16.16 -17.15 28.25
N ARG A 746 -14.96 -17.05 28.85
CA ARG A 746 -14.62 -17.84 30.03
C ARG A 746 -15.39 -17.41 31.28
N SER A 747 -15.63 -16.11 31.47
CA SER A 747 -16.49 -15.59 32.52
C SER A 747 -17.89 -16.18 32.41
N THR A 748 -18.47 -16.20 31.20
CA THR A 748 -19.78 -16.78 30.92
C THR A 748 -19.84 -18.27 31.28
N GLU A 749 -18.81 -19.05 30.89
CA GLU A 749 -18.74 -20.48 31.22
C GLU A 749 -18.76 -20.75 32.74
N ILE A 750 -18.01 -19.96 33.53
CA ILE A 750 -17.96 -20.11 34.98
C ILE A 750 -19.29 -19.71 35.63
N HIS A 751 -19.85 -18.56 35.24
CA HIS A 751 -21.11 -18.07 35.78
C HIS A 751 -22.28 -19.03 35.52
N CYS A 752 -22.31 -19.69 34.37
CA CYS A 752 -23.37 -20.64 34.02
C CYS A 752 -23.11 -22.08 34.57
N ALA A 753 -21.92 -22.39 35.08
CA ALA A 753 -21.60 -23.70 35.68
C ALA A 753 -21.86 -23.79 37.20
N LEU A 754 -21.98 -22.65 37.87
CA LEU A 754 -22.25 -22.56 39.31
C LEU A 754 -23.76 -22.47 39.57
N GLU A 755 -24.46 -23.60 39.68
CA GLU A 755 -25.79 -23.60 40.31
C GLU A 755 -25.63 -23.30 41.81
N THR A 756 -25.94 -22.07 42.21
CA THR A 756 -26.06 -21.69 43.63
C THR A 756 -27.52 -21.46 43.98
N LYS A 757 -27.86 -21.58 45.27
CA LYS A 757 -29.22 -21.41 45.81
C LYS A 757 -29.84 -20.03 45.49
N ASP A 758 -29.00 -19.05 45.16
CA ASP A 758 -29.37 -17.64 44.99
C ASP A 758 -29.35 -17.15 43.53
N PHE A 759 -29.12 -18.03 42.54
CA PHE A 759 -29.02 -17.59 41.14
C PHE A 759 -29.73 -18.53 40.15
N SER A 760 -30.57 -17.95 39.29
CA SER A 760 -31.36 -18.71 38.30
C SER A 760 -30.75 -18.62 36.89
N LEU A 761 -30.95 -19.65 36.07
CA LEU A 761 -30.58 -19.69 34.65
C LEU A 761 -31.04 -18.43 33.86
N SER A 762 -32.15 -17.80 34.27
CA SER A 762 -32.61 -16.50 33.73
C SER A 762 -31.60 -15.39 33.91
N GLN A 763 -31.00 -15.26 35.10
CA GLN A 763 -30.10 -14.16 35.40
C GLN A 763 -28.73 -14.32 34.69
N CYS A 764 -28.29 -15.56 34.40
CA CYS A 764 -27.13 -15.83 33.53
C CYS A 764 -27.39 -15.30 32.10
N ILE A 765 -28.58 -15.60 31.55
CA ILE A 765 -28.98 -15.15 30.21
C ILE A 765 -29.21 -13.63 30.15
N ASP A 766 -29.71 -13.01 31.22
CA ASP A 766 -29.92 -11.56 31.29
C ASP A 766 -28.63 -10.75 31.22
N SER A 767 -27.56 -11.19 31.90
CA SER A 767 -26.26 -10.52 31.81
C SER A 767 -25.63 -10.65 30.42
N LEU A 768 -25.85 -11.78 29.73
CA LEU A 768 -25.42 -11.99 28.35
C LEU A 768 -26.14 -11.06 27.36
N VAL A 769 -27.42 -10.78 27.59
CA VAL A 769 -28.26 -9.94 26.71
C VAL A 769 -28.04 -8.43 26.96
N LEU A 770 -27.64 -8.03 28.17
CA LEU A 770 -27.39 -6.63 28.53
C LEU A 770 -26.15 -6.05 27.83
N ASP A 771 -25.06 -6.82 27.69
CA ASP A 771 -23.85 -6.41 26.96
C ASP A 771 -24.07 -6.29 25.44
N MET A 772 -25.11 -6.94 24.90
CA MET A 772 -25.44 -6.91 23.46
C MET A 772 -26.16 -5.63 23.01
N LYS A 773 -26.53 -4.71 23.92
CA LYS A 773 -27.32 -3.53 23.56
C LYS A 773 -26.56 -2.49 22.71
N ASN A 774 -25.21 -2.49 22.70
CA ASN A 774 -24.40 -1.42 22.09
C ASN A 774 -23.55 -1.79 20.86
N ASP A 775 -23.67 -2.98 20.28
CA ASP A 775 -22.83 -3.45 19.15
C ASP A 775 -23.58 -3.49 17.80
N SER A 776 -22.92 -3.40 16.64
CA SER A 776 -23.54 -3.52 15.31
C SER A 776 -23.64 -4.97 14.80
N ASP A 777 -22.83 -5.91 15.33
CA ASP A 777 -22.78 -7.33 14.90
C ASP A 777 -23.47 -8.30 15.88
N LYS A 778 -24.58 -7.85 16.47
CA LYS A 778 -25.28 -8.54 17.58
C LYS A 778 -25.66 -10.00 17.27
N ASP A 779 -26.02 -10.29 16.03
CA ASP A 779 -26.64 -11.56 15.65
C ASP A 779 -25.64 -12.73 15.55
N ILE A 780 -24.40 -12.47 15.09
CA ILE A 780 -23.36 -13.49 14.93
C ILE A 780 -22.79 -13.90 16.29
N LYS A 781 -22.51 -12.92 17.17
CA LYS A 781 -22.03 -13.17 18.54
C LYS A 781 -23.07 -13.93 19.37
N PHE A 782 -24.36 -13.60 19.22
CA PHE A 782 -25.45 -14.32 19.90
C PHE A 782 -25.44 -15.82 19.57
N ILE A 783 -25.27 -16.19 18.29
CA ILE A 783 -25.31 -17.58 17.83
C ILE A 783 -24.11 -18.37 18.33
N ALA A 784 -22.92 -17.78 18.32
CA ALA A 784 -21.73 -18.42 18.85
C ALA A 784 -21.90 -18.76 20.35
N VAL A 785 -22.45 -17.81 21.13
CA VAL A 785 -22.73 -17.98 22.56
C VAL A 785 -23.84 -19.01 22.79
N ALA A 786 -24.97 -18.89 22.09
CA ALA A 786 -26.12 -19.78 22.23
C ALA A 786 -25.78 -21.22 21.81
N SER A 787 -25.07 -21.41 20.70
CA SER A 787 -24.63 -22.73 20.23
C SER A 787 -23.60 -23.34 21.17
N SER A 788 -22.72 -22.53 21.77
CA SER A 788 -21.78 -22.99 22.79
C SER A 788 -22.52 -23.44 24.05
N LEU A 789 -23.52 -22.67 24.53
CA LEU A 789 -24.33 -23.01 25.70
C LEU A 789 -25.11 -24.33 25.52
N ILE A 790 -25.74 -24.52 24.36
CA ILE A 790 -26.53 -25.71 24.05
C ILE A 790 -25.63 -26.95 23.96
N ASN A 791 -24.43 -26.82 23.38
CA ASN A 791 -23.50 -27.93 23.22
C ASN A 791 -22.71 -28.27 24.49
N SER A 792 -22.44 -27.31 25.37
CA SER A 792 -21.64 -27.51 26.59
C SER A 792 -22.44 -28.06 27.79
N THR A 793 -23.77 -28.10 27.70
CA THR A 793 -24.66 -28.45 28.83
C THR A 793 -25.11 -29.90 28.80
N LYS A 794 -24.25 -30.83 29.24
CA LYS A 794 -24.69 -32.20 29.56
C LYS A 794 -25.48 -32.32 30.88
N LYS A 795 -25.56 -31.25 31.69
CA LYS A 795 -26.26 -31.23 33.00
C LYS A 795 -27.48 -30.30 33.09
N LEU A 796 -27.69 -29.38 32.14
CA LEU A 796 -28.89 -28.53 32.10
C LEU A 796 -29.85 -29.05 31.04
N ASN A 797 -31.16 -28.90 31.27
CA ASN A 797 -32.18 -29.25 30.27
C ASN A 797 -32.04 -28.30 29.06
N GLN A 798 -31.54 -28.81 27.94
CA GLN A 798 -31.39 -28.05 26.69
C GLN A 798 -32.69 -27.36 26.28
N ALA A 799 -33.86 -27.96 26.52
CA ALA A 799 -35.16 -27.37 26.22
C ALA A 799 -35.45 -26.11 27.06
N SER A 800 -34.99 -26.06 28.31
CA SER A 800 -35.18 -24.93 29.22
C SER A 800 -34.27 -23.75 28.85
N VAL A 801 -33.00 -24.03 28.50
CA VAL A 801 -32.04 -23.01 28.00
C VAL A 801 -32.56 -22.40 26.69
N PHE A 802 -33.05 -23.25 25.79
CA PHE A 802 -33.55 -22.84 24.48
C PHE A 802 -34.83 -21.99 24.59
N LYS A 803 -35.76 -22.35 25.48
CA LYS A 803 -36.99 -21.59 25.73
C LYS A 803 -36.71 -20.20 26.29
N LEU A 804 -35.79 -20.08 27.26
CA LEU A 804 -35.44 -18.79 27.86
C LEU A 804 -34.74 -17.83 26.89
N LEU A 805 -33.84 -18.34 26.02
CA LEU A 805 -33.18 -17.52 25.00
C LEU A 805 -34.20 -16.90 24.03
N ALA A 806 -35.24 -17.65 23.66
CA ALA A 806 -36.32 -17.17 22.79
C ALA A 806 -37.27 -16.16 23.46
N GLU A 807 -37.43 -16.20 24.78
CA GLU A 807 -38.25 -15.24 25.52
C GLU A 807 -37.53 -13.88 25.69
N LYS A 808 -36.20 -13.87 25.77
CA LYS A 808 -35.39 -12.66 26.06
C LYS A 808 -34.97 -11.88 24.83
N VAL A 809 -34.67 -12.56 23.72
CA VAL A 809 -34.40 -11.91 22.43
C VAL A 809 -35.74 -11.77 21.72
N ASN A 810 -36.19 -10.54 21.50
CA ASN A 810 -37.53 -10.20 21.02
C ASN A 810 -37.78 -10.67 19.56
N PHE A 811 -37.76 -11.98 19.31
CA PHE A 811 -38.13 -12.64 18.05
C PHE A 811 -39.66 -12.62 17.89
N ILE A 812 -40.25 -11.43 17.88
CA ILE A 812 -41.67 -11.25 17.66
C ILE A 812 -41.93 -11.23 16.15
N ARG A 813 -41.84 -12.42 15.55
CA ARG A 813 -42.63 -12.93 14.41
C ARG A 813 -42.02 -14.25 14.01
N GLN A 814 -42.77 -15.34 14.19
CA GLN A 814 -42.39 -16.64 13.65
C GLN A 814 -42.71 -16.63 12.15
N PRO A 815 -41.73 -16.54 11.25
CA PRO A 815 -42.03 -16.70 9.85
C PRO A 815 -42.50 -18.14 9.61
N THR A 816 -43.47 -18.31 8.71
CA THR A 816 -43.79 -19.65 8.23
C THR A 816 -42.65 -20.08 7.32
N LEU A 817 -41.76 -20.92 7.85
CA LEU A 817 -40.66 -21.50 7.10
C LEU A 817 -41.21 -22.53 6.11
N THR A 818 -40.84 -22.39 4.85
CA THR A 818 -41.06 -23.44 3.86
C THR A 818 -39.75 -24.16 3.61
N VAL A 819 -39.73 -25.47 3.87
CA VAL A 819 -38.60 -26.32 3.53
C VAL A 819 -38.81 -26.84 2.12
N ALA A 820 -37.82 -26.66 1.23
CA ALA A 820 -37.85 -27.32 -0.08
C ALA A 820 -37.87 -28.84 0.10
N LYS A 821 -38.50 -29.58 -0.82
CA LYS A 821 -38.69 -31.04 -0.71
C LYS A 821 -37.37 -31.73 -0.31
N PRO A 822 -37.27 -32.36 0.87
CA PRO A 822 -36.01 -32.91 1.36
C PRO A 822 -35.60 -34.16 0.56
N GLU A 823 -34.29 -34.33 0.35
CA GLU A 823 -33.71 -35.55 -0.23
C GLU A 823 -33.12 -36.42 0.87
N VAL A 824 -33.47 -37.71 0.88
CA VAL A 824 -33.00 -38.71 1.84
C VAL A 824 -32.04 -39.66 1.14
N GLU A 825 -30.81 -39.75 1.65
CA GLU A 825 -29.77 -40.66 1.16
C GLU A 825 -29.31 -41.57 2.31
N ILE A 826 -29.36 -42.89 2.11
CA ILE A 826 -28.86 -43.88 3.08
C ILE A 826 -27.56 -44.46 2.53
N LYS A 827 -26.45 -44.29 3.28
CA LYS A 827 -25.15 -44.89 2.93
C LYS A 827 -24.74 -45.91 3.98
N SER A 828 -24.43 -47.13 3.55
CA SER A 828 -23.70 -48.09 4.37
C SER A 828 -22.20 -47.81 4.29
N ARG A 829 -21.51 -47.80 5.43
CA ARG A 829 -20.05 -47.66 5.47
C ARG A 829 -19.45 -48.73 6.37
N VAL A 830 -18.50 -49.50 5.82
CA VAL A 830 -17.65 -50.38 6.61
C VAL A 830 -16.52 -49.54 7.19
N ALA A 831 -16.45 -49.41 8.51
CA ALA A 831 -15.34 -48.73 9.16
C ALA A 831 -14.21 -49.75 9.42
N ARG A 832 -13.04 -49.58 8.78
CA ARG A 832 -11.79 -50.22 9.20
C ARG A 832 -11.06 -49.26 10.15
N SER A 833 -10.86 -49.66 11.41
CA SER A 833 -9.91 -49.00 12.30
C SER A 833 -8.57 -49.72 12.22
N PHE A 834 -7.47 -48.97 12.05
CA PHE A 834 -6.12 -49.46 12.30
C PHE A 834 -5.74 -49.11 13.75
N PRO A 835 -5.17 -50.03 14.54
CA PRO A 835 -4.70 -49.71 15.89
C PRO A 835 -3.48 -48.76 15.83
N LYS A 836 -3.32 -47.91 16.85
CA LYS A 836 -2.10 -47.13 17.08
C LYS A 836 -1.03 -48.03 17.70
N GLU A 837 0.26 -47.70 17.52
CA GLU A 837 1.39 -48.47 18.06
C GLU A 837 1.22 -48.80 19.54
N GLY A 838 1.24 -50.09 19.87
CA GLY A 838 1.20 -50.60 21.24
C GLY A 838 -0.07 -51.35 21.65
N GLU A 839 -1.14 -51.33 20.85
CA GLU A 839 -2.38 -52.07 21.15
C GLU A 839 -2.55 -53.36 20.31
N VAL A 840 -2.93 -54.46 20.95
CA VAL A 840 -3.20 -55.75 20.30
C VAL A 840 -4.51 -55.68 19.48
N PRO A 841 -4.57 -56.12 18.21
CA PRO A 841 -5.76 -55.95 17.39
C PRO A 841 -6.89 -56.91 17.78
N SER A 842 -8.05 -56.39 18.18
CA SER A 842 -9.33 -57.12 18.10
C SER A 842 -10.09 -56.66 16.84
N MET A 843 -10.16 -57.50 15.81
CA MET A 843 -10.93 -57.21 14.59
C MET A 843 -12.43 -57.39 14.86
N LEU A 844 -13.16 -56.29 15.04
CA LEU A 844 -14.61 -56.22 14.79
C LEU A 844 -14.86 -55.11 13.77
N ALA A 845 -15.10 -55.47 12.52
CA ALA A 845 -15.58 -54.52 11.52
C ALA A 845 -17.02 -54.13 11.87
N GLN A 846 -17.26 -52.85 12.16
CA GLN A 846 -18.61 -52.32 12.36
C GLN A 846 -19.13 -51.79 11.02
N ILE A 847 -20.26 -52.34 10.58
CA ILE A 847 -21.05 -51.79 9.47
C ILE A 847 -22.00 -50.76 10.08
N GLY A 848 -21.75 -49.48 9.83
CA GLY A 848 -22.64 -48.41 10.23
C GLY A 848 -23.43 -47.88 9.03
N ASN A 849 -24.75 -47.76 9.16
CA ASN A 849 -25.55 -47.03 8.18
C ASN A 849 -25.67 -45.56 8.63
N LYS A 850 -25.40 -44.63 7.71
CA LYS A 850 -25.56 -43.19 7.93
C LYS A 850 -26.71 -42.69 7.07
N ILE A 851 -27.67 -42.04 7.70
CA ILE A 851 -28.81 -41.42 7.03
C ILE A 851 -28.49 -39.94 6.90
N LYS A 852 -28.49 -39.44 5.66
CA LYS A 852 -28.27 -38.04 5.34
C LYS A 852 -29.56 -37.49 4.74
N ILE A 853 -30.11 -36.46 5.37
CA ILE A 853 -31.27 -35.71 4.89
C ILE A 853 -30.80 -34.31 4.58
N SER A 854 -30.96 -33.90 3.32
CA SER A 854 -30.58 -32.56 2.87
C SER A 854 -31.81 -31.75 2.51
N PHE A 855 -31.82 -30.48 2.90
CA PHE A 855 -32.94 -29.58 2.67
C PHE A 855 -32.47 -28.12 2.59
N GLU A 856 -33.32 -27.30 1.98
CA GLU A 856 -33.11 -25.85 1.86
C GLU A 856 -34.26 -25.15 2.61
N LEU A 857 -33.94 -24.17 3.45
CA LEU A 857 -34.92 -23.36 4.16
C LEU A 857 -35.19 -22.09 3.33
N LYS A 858 -36.45 -21.80 3.01
CA LYS A 858 -36.84 -20.59 2.28
C LYS A 858 -37.79 -19.72 3.09
N MET A 859 -37.44 -18.44 3.20
CA MET A 859 -38.24 -17.40 3.84
C MET A 859 -39.22 -16.69 2.88
N PRO A 860 -40.35 -16.16 3.37
CA PRO A 860 -41.20 -15.25 2.61
C PRO A 860 -40.45 -13.96 2.22
N LYS A 861 -40.69 -13.43 1.01
CA LYS A 861 -40.07 -12.17 0.53
C LYS A 861 -40.43 -10.99 1.45
N GLY A 862 -39.41 -10.32 2.00
CA GLY A 862 -39.55 -9.03 2.69
C GLY A 862 -39.20 -9.00 4.18
N GLU A 863 -38.87 -10.14 4.80
CA GLU A 863 -38.42 -10.20 6.19
C GLU A 863 -36.88 -10.30 6.28
N LYS A 864 -36.27 -9.43 7.09
CA LYS A 864 -34.81 -9.38 7.34
C LYS A 864 -34.40 -10.13 8.62
N LEU A 865 -34.97 -11.31 8.87
CA LEU A 865 -34.55 -12.14 10.00
C LEU A 865 -33.62 -13.25 9.49
N THR A 866 -32.44 -13.33 10.09
CA THR A 866 -31.28 -14.04 9.52
C THR A 866 -31.04 -15.44 10.07
N PHE A 867 -31.71 -15.87 11.18
CA PHE A 867 -31.49 -17.19 11.79
C PHE A 867 -32.70 -17.78 12.55
N PHE A 868 -32.85 -19.11 12.55
CA PHE A 868 -34.01 -19.86 13.08
C PHE A 868 -33.61 -21.03 13.98
N PRO A 869 -34.00 -21.01 15.26
CA PRO A 869 -33.87 -22.16 16.15
C PRO A 869 -34.92 -23.23 15.84
N LEU A 870 -34.50 -24.46 15.55
CA LEU A 870 -35.38 -25.62 15.33
C LEU A 870 -34.98 -26.79 16.23
N LYS A 871 -35.98 -27.44 16.83
CA LYS A 871 -35.83 -28.76 17.43
C LYS A 871 -35.93 -29.79 16.32
N VAL A 872 -34.94 -30.66 16.21
CA VAL A 872 -34.90 -31.80 15.30
C VAL A 872 -35.11 -33.06 16.10
N ASP A 873 -36.17 -33.79 15.80
CA ASP A 873 -36.60 -34.98 16.50
C ASP A 873 -36.67 -36.16 15.53
N TRP A 874 -35.79 -37.15 15.74
CA TRP A 874 -35.76 -38.39 14.97
C TRP A 874 -36.64 -39.41 15.67
N ARG A 875 -37.63 -39.95 14.96
CA ARG A 875 -38.61 -40.88 15.50
C ARG A 875 -38.66 -42.15 14.67
N ILE A 876 -39.03 -43.25 15.33
CA ILE A 876 -39.41 -44.51 14.69
C ILE A 876 -40.90 -44.77 14.94
N LYS A 877 -41.61 -45.21 13.90
CA LYS A 877 -43.01 -45.61 13.94
C LYS A 877 -43.07 -47.13 14.03
N GLN A 878 -43.56 -47.65 15.16
CA GLN A 878 -43.79 -49.07 15.40
C GLN A 878 -45.22 -49.24 15.91
N GLU A 879 -45.97 -50.19 15.34
CA GLU A 879 -47.32 -50.56 15.79
C GLU A 879 -48.29 -49.37 15.97
N GLY A 880 -48.20 -48.37 15.11
CA GLY A 880 -49.04 -47.17 15.16
C GLY A 880 -48.65 -46.10 16.19
N GLN A 881 -47.57 -46.31 16.96
CA GLN A 881 -47.01 -45.33 17.88
C GLN A 881 -45.66 -44.79 17.38
N SER A 882 -45.44 -43.48 17.52
CA SER A 882 -44.19 -42.80 17.14
C SER A 882 -43.34 -42.57 18.39
N ARG A 883 -42.15 -43.18 18.44
CA ARG A 883 -41.19 -43.05 19.55
C ARG A 883 -39.99 -42.21 19.11
N SER A 884 -39.66 -41.18 19.88
CA SER A 884 -38.43 -40.40 19.68
C SER A 884 -37.19 -41.24 20.02
N LEU A 885 -36.26 -41.33 19.07
CA LEU A 885 -34.96 -41.97 19.21
C LEU A 885 -33.92 -40.97 19.71
N PHE A 886 -33.91 -39.78 19.11
CA PHE A 886 -32.97 -38.73 19.43
C PHE A 886 -33.56 -37.37 19.08
N SER A 887 -33.41 -36.41 19.99
CA SER A 887 -33.75 -35.01 19.70
C SER A 887 -32.56 -34.10 19.94
N SER A 888 -32.42 -33.09 19.08
CA SER A 888 -31.38 -32.06 19.20
C SER A 888 -31.96 -30.70 18.87
N TYR A 889 -31.33 -29.65 19.38
CA TYR A 889 -31.69 -28.27 19.13
C TYR A 889 -30.58 -27.62 18.30
N LYS A 890 -30.92 -26.97 17.17
CA LYS A 890 -29.98 -26.34 16.26
C LYS A 890 -30.49 -24.99 15.76
N VAL A 891 -29.58 -24.10 15.40
CA VAL A 891 -29.88 -22.78 14.81
C VAL A 891 -29.42 -22.78 13.34
N TYR A 892 -30.26 -22.29 12.44
CA TYR A 892 -30.05 -22.31 10.98
C TYR A 892 -30.19 -20.89 10.38
N SER A 893 -29.35 -20.48 9.43
CA SER A 893 -29.49 -19.25 8.61
C SER A 893 -30.34 -19.41 7.35
N ASN A 894 -30.84 -18.29 6.80
CA ASN A 894 -31.68 -18.25 5.58
C ASN A 894 -30.94 -18.54 4.26
N ASP A 895 -29.64 -18.27 4.15
CA ASP A 895 -28.90 -18.33 2.86
C ASP A 895 -28.01 -19.57 2.71
N SER A 896 -28.41 -20.73 3.24
CA SER A 896 -27.57 -21.93 3.16
C SER A 896 -28.35 -23.22 2.95
N GLN A 897 -27.77 -24.11 2.16
CA GLN A 897 -28.24 -25.49 1.99
C GLN A 897 -27.78 -26.30 3.21
N TYR A 898 -28.71 -26.92 3.93
CA TYR A 898 -28.38 -27.70 5.13
C TYR A 898 -28.40 -29.19 4.83
N SER A 899 -27.41 -29.87 5.38
CA SER A 899 -27.41 -31.32 5.42
C SER A 899 -27.37 -31.82 6.85
N LEU A 900 -28.44 -32.47 7.27
CA LEU A 900 -28.48 -33.21 8.52
C LEU A 900 -28.04 -34.64 8.25
N SER A 901 -26.99 -35.05 8.93
CA SER A 901 -26.56 -36.43 8.93
C SER A 901 -26.70 -37.01 10.32
N TYR A 902 -27.37 -38.15 10.43
CA TYR A 902 -27.38 -38.96 11.63
C TYR A 902 -26.64 -40.27 11.36
N ALA A 903 -25.58 -40.51 12.14
CA ALA A 903 -24.81 -41.73 12.07
C ALA A 903 -25.29 -42.65 13.18
N LEU A 904 -25.87 -43.80 12.80
CA LEU A 904 -26.22 -44.85 13.75
C LEU A 904 -24.95 -45.67 14.00
N VAL A 905 -24.28 -45.39 15.11
CA VAL A 905 -23.05 -46.09 15.51
C VAL A 905 -23.34 -46.90 16.76
N ASN A 906 -23.58 -48.19 16.56
CA ASN A 906 -23.48 -49.33 17.48
C ASN A 906 -24.38 -49.45 18.73
N GLN A 907 -24.93 -50.67 18.85
CA GLN A 907 -25.67 -51.35 19.93
C GLN A 907 -27.20 -51.24 20.02
N GLU A 908 -27.87 -50.58 19.08
CA GLU A 908 -29.27 -50.89 18.77
C GLU A 908 -29.38 -51.08 17.25
N GLU A 909 -29.83 -52.26 16.83
CA GLU A 909 -29.96 -52.67 15.43
C GLU A 909 -30.74 -51.62 14.63
N LEU A 910 -30.41 -51.42 13.34
CA LEU A 910 -31.36 -50.76 12.44
C LEU A 910 -32.59 -51.65 12.34
N ILE A 911 -33.61 -51.34 13.13
CA ILE A 911 -34.89 -52.00 13.03
C ILE A 911 -35.48 -51.54 11.69
N ALA A 912 -35.70 -52.51 10.80
CA ALA A 912 -36.46 -52.28 9.59
C ALA A 912 -37.82 -51.70 9.97
N GLY A 913 -38.19 -50.58 9.35
CA GLY A 913 -39.41 -49.89 9.76
C GLY A 913 -39.49 -48.48 9.22
N ASP A 914 -40.60 -47.82 9.58
CA ASP A 914 -40.89 -46.46 9.18
C ASP A 914 -40.30 -45.48 10.17
N TYR A 915 -39.52 -44.54 9.67
CA TYR A 915 -38.91 -43.47 10.45
C TYR A 915 -39.55 -42.14 10.07
N GLU A 916 -39.53 -41.22 11.01
CA GLU A 916 -40.04 -39.88 10.84
C GLU A 916 -39.04 -38.87 11.41
N LEU A 917 -38.57 -37.95 10.57
CA LEU A 917 -37.85 -36.77 11.01
C LEU A 917 -38.85 -35.64 11.19
N VAL A 918 -39.03 -35.17 12.43
CA VAL A 918 -39.87 -34.00 12.74
C VAL A 918 -38.99 -32.85 13.17
N MET A 919 -39.07 -31.74 12.45
CA MET A 919 -38.53 -30.46 12.91
C MET A 919 -39.67 -29.57 13.38
N THR A 920 -39.57 -29.08 14.61
CA THR A 920 -40.51 -28.11 15.17
C THR A 920 -39.80 -26.79 15.42
N ASP A 921 -40.49 -25.69 15.15
CA ASP A 921 -40.07 -24.38 15.61
C ASP A 921 -40.27 -24.20 17.12
N MET A 922 -39.97 -23.00 17.60
CA MET A 922 -40.04 -22.63 19.01
C MET A 922 -41.46 -22.65 19.61
N SER A 923 -42.51 -22.55 18.78
CA SER A 923 -43.90 -22.71 19.27
C SER A 923 -44.30 -24.18 19.42
N GLY A 924 -43.46 -25.10 18.96
CA GLY A 924 -43.82 -26.52 18.80
C GLY A 924 -44.58 -26.80 17.52
N LYS A 925 -44.77 -25.81 16.63
CA LYS A 925 -45.33 -26.02 15.30
C LYS A 925 -44.34 -26.80 14.45
N VAL A 926 -44.82 -27.87 13.81
CA VAL A 926 -44.02 -28.68 12.88
C VAL A 926 -43.74 -27.86 11.62
N VAL A 927 -42.47 -27.62 11.33
CA VAL A 927 -42.00 -26.93 10.11
C VAL A 927 -41.51 -27.90 9.04
N LEU A 928 -41.06 -29.10 9.45
CA LEU A 928 -40.75 -30.21 8.56
C LEU A 928 -41.22 -31.50 9.23
N SER A 929 -41.94 -32.34 8.49
CA SER A 929 -42.08 -33.75 8.85
C SER A 929 -41.81 -34.59 7.61
N GLN A 930 -40.81 -35.46 7.68
CA GLN A 930 -40.44 -36.34 6.58
C GLN A 930 -40.45 -37.79 7.07
N ASN A 931 -41.36 -38.58 6.49
CA ASN A 931 -41.38 -40.02 6.68
C ASN A 931 -40.48 -40.71 5.65
N PHE A 932 -39.79 -41.76 6.06
CA PHE A 932 -39.00 -42.62 5.18
C PHE A 932 -38.89 -44.02 5.79
N THR A 933 -38.89 -45.04 4.94
CA THR A 933 -38.81 -46.44 5.37
C THR A 933 -37.40 -46.96 5.16
N ILE A 934 -36.85 -47.61 6.18
CA ILE A 934 -35.59 -48.35 6.05
C ILE A 934 -35.94 -49.82 5.83
N ALA A 935 -35.61 -50.33 4.64
CA ALA A 935 -35.81 -51.73 4.31
C ALA A 935 -34.92 -52.65 5.18
N PRO A 936 -35.37 -53.86 5.53
CA PRO A 936 -34.53 -54.84 6.19
C PRO A 936 -33.35 -55.17 5.28
N VAL A 937 -32.14 -55.01 5.80
CA VAL A 937 -30.93 -55.46 5.10
C VAL A 937 -30.88 -56.99 5.25
N PRO A 938 -30.98 -57.79 4.18
CA PRO A 938 -30.80 -59.22 4.30
C PRO A 938 -29.37 -59.48 4.79
N VAL A 939 -29.24 -60.21 5.90
CA VAL A 939 -27.95 -60.72 6.37
C VAL A 939 -27.52 -61.81 5.40
N ALA A 940 -26.94 -61.40 4.27
CA ALA A 940 -26.34 -62.31 3.31
C ALA A 940 -24.93 -62.66 3.80
N GLU A 941 -24.70 -63.96 3.98
CA GLU A 941 -23.38 -64.59 4.04
C GLU A 941 -22.45 -63.95 2.99
N THR A 942 -21.45 -63.20 3.44
CA THR A 942 -20.16 -63.03 2.76
C THR A 942 -19.15 -62.45 3.75
N ALA A 943 -19.06 -63.10 4.91
CA ALA A 943 -17.80 -63.21 5.63
C ALA A 943 -16.89 -64.20 4.87
N ALA A 944 -16.47 -63.85 3.64
CA ALA A 944 -15.45 -64.53 2.85
C ALA A 944 -15.14 -63.77 1.54
N LYS A 945 -14.44 -62.63 1.63
CA LYS A 945 -13.47 -62.15 0.63
C LYS A 945 -12.62 -61.01 1.18
#